data_AF-A0AA45W5W6-F1
#
_entry.id   AF-A0AA45W5W6-F1
#
_cell.length_a   1.000
_cell.length_b   1.000
_cell.length_c   1.000
_cell.angle_alpha   90.00
_cell.angle_beta   90.00
_cell.angle_gamma   90.00
#
_symmetry.space_group_name_H-M   'P 1'
#
loop_
_entity.id
_entity.type
_entity.pdbx_description
1 polymer ?
#
loop_
_entity_poly.entity_id
_entity_poly.type
_entity_poly.pdbx_seq_one_letter_code
_entity_poly.pdbx_strand_id
1 'polypeptide(L)'
;MSTTTYRAGKVAIINFTGFRKNWGCQATSWGLISLLNGGLELEKLPKLSLIPLLPRHEVDWQFGQERIQDIHAAMLDVSHCERTAGKALDYLERLVLERYGKYASQTQNADLVIFQAEGTMAGTDFVRGARLLLLPFVAKHAWKKPVLSLNQTIYSCDETFNPVMAAAFNSFDLVAVRENISFDAAQKAGLREVSHIPDAAFLTRPRSTSLNIQAGRHFAVTGTAWTGHDTHEEIFAAADLLKRETGLMPLVTVSTPADKALFELAQRYWGNDGFTYIPSSVSYTAAAYALQQCRFILSGRYHMTIMALAAGTPAIQLPGNSYKNEGLSAMLGGIAPVRAFDDRSAIAEDASRILGDPSTANAVLRNALQPIKERLHCATGYFADVQKGLPATLPHSLHIPPGRKISATDHIAPYCANTIKQVEDFIYTKSTNGDLGKEPTPRVLFEELVSAYHAGDHAVLPSLIQMMGSFPGKIERARPALRDEINRFPLEIFAKAGAPRPADPEHPIMGLQDLHRICGGDIAAMKLRIVPGISPAVPRPTKAKDISSHLATLREEFSTKSELLFYHAALICLMRRGIESTQAYECFQAIWSEENDFLRRELDSRWLVSACDTFADHAQDPADRALAMIGVTLVNTVKLYETENWAIGIRGRTHDYRAVMSQNQLFDGVFAFGIGGGDMMYYMQKRLSTIAGKEHIVSVILSELFSRIHAHDTVFRRLRNMHHVKNTLWDTQL
;
A
#
# COMPACT_ATOMS: atom_id res chain seq x y z
N MET A 1 -19.69 -11.50 19.14
CA MET A 1 -18.92 -10.58 18.27
C MET A 1 -17.45 -10.77 18.62
N SER A 2 -16.67 -11.33 17.70
CA SER A 2 -15.23 -11.52 17.89
C SER A 2 -14.53 -10.17 17.86
N THR A 3 -13.69 -9.86 18.84
CA THR A 3 -12.80 -8.69 18.79
C THR A 3 -11.69 -8.94 17.78
N THR A 4 -11.51 -8.02 16.85
CA THR A 4 -10.52 -8.12 15.78
C THR A 4 -9.25 -7.34 16.18
N THR A 5 -8.08 -7.98 16.16
CA THR A 5 -6.79 -7.33 16.52
C THR A 5 -5.69 -7.67 15.50
N TYR A 6 -5.28 -6.72 14.66
CA TYR A 6 -4.23 -6.94 13.66
C TYR A 6 -3.23 -5.77 13.63
N ARG A 7 -2.09 -5.88 14.31
CA ARG A 7 -1.04 -4.86 14.14
C ARG A 7 -0.52 -4.91 12.70
N ALA A 8 -0.89 -3.92 11.89
CA ALA A 8 -0.57 -3.89 10.47
C ALA A 8 0.59 -2.92 10.20
N GLY A 9 1.81 -3.45 10.02
CA GLY A 9 2.95 -2.66 9.54
C GLY A 9 3.01 -2.62 8.01
N LYS A 10 2.44 -3.63 7.35
CA LYS A 10 2.34 -3.77 5.89
C LYS A 10 0.92 -4.16 5.49
N VAL A 11 0.34 -3.40 4.56
CA VAL A 11 -1.01 -3.67 4.03
C VAL A 11 -0.92 -3.93 2.53
N ALA A 12 -1.52 -5.02 2.06
CA ALA A 12 -1.71 -5.28 0.65
C ALA A 12 -3.13 -4.90 0.24
N ILE A 13 -3.30 -3.98 -0.71
CA ILE A 13 -4.60 -3.64 -1.29
C ILE A 13 -4.72 -4.34 -2.65
N ILE A 14 -5.55 -5.37 -2.68
CA ILE A 14 -5.86 -6.14 -3.88
C ILE A 14 -6.90 -5.39 -4.71
N ASN A 15 -6.70 -5.40 -6.03
CA ASN A 15 -7.59 -4.77 -7.01
C ASN A 15 -7.62 -3.24 -6.90
N PHE A 16 -6.45 -2.63 -6.68
CA PHE A 16 -6.31 -1.18 -6.63
C PHE A 16 -6.46 -0.55 -8.02
N THR A 17 -7.56 0.17 -8.26
CA THR A 17 -7.86 0.77 -9.59
C THR A 17 -7.46 2.24 -9.69
N GLY A 18 -6.88 2.82 -8.64
CA GLY A 18 -6.51 4.24 -8.57
C GLY A 18 -5.48 4.70 -9.62
N PHE A 19 -4.90 3.76 -10.36
CA PHE A 19 -3.97 4.01 -11.46
C PHE A 19 -4.64 4.13 -12.83
N ARG A 20 -5.94 3.87 -12.93
CA ARG A 20 -6.70 3.96 -14.18
C ARG A 20 -7.05 5.41 -14.49
N LYS A 21 -7.26 5.73 -15.77
CA LYS A 21 -7.74 7.05 -16.21
C LYS A 21 -9.17 7.38 -15.76
N ASN A 22 -9.96 6.35 -15.43
CA ASN A 22 -11.34 6.53 -14.98
C ASN A 22 -11.37 7.23 -13.62
N TRP A 23 -12.03 8.40 -13.54
CA TRP A 23 -12.13 9.19 -12.31
C TRP A 23 -12.81 8.45 -11.17
N GLY A 24 -13.82 7.63 -11.47
CA GLY A 24 -14.50 6.82 -10.45
C GLY A 24 -13.58 5.79 -9.79
N CYS A 25 -12.76 5.11 -10.60
CA CYS A 25 -11.71 4.21 -10.10
C CYS A 25 -10.68 4.94 -9.24
N GLN A 26 -10.30 6.17 -9.61
CA GLN A 26 -9.41 7.01 -8.81
C GLN A 26 -10.08 7.40 -7.48
N ALA A 27 -11.28 7.97 -7.53
CA ALA A 27 -12.01 8.45 -6.36
C ALA A 27 -12.24 7.34 -5.32
N THR A 28 -12.66 6.14 -5.73
CA THR A 28 -12.90 5.03 -4.80
C THR A 28 -11.60 4.49 -4.18
N SER A 29 -10.53 4.37 -4.98
CA SER A 29 -9.25 3.80 -4.52
C SER A 29 -8.47 4.76 -3.61
N TRP A 30 -8.35 6.04 -3.99
CA TRP A 30 -7.68 7.05 -3.17
C TRP A 30 -8.54 7.47 -1.97
N GLY A 31 -9.87 7.42 -2.12
CA GLY A 31 -10.80 7.49 -1.00
C GLY A 31 -10.57 6.36 0.00
N LEU A 32 -10.35 5.13 -0.46
CA LEU A 32 -10.06 4.00 0.44
C LEU A 32 -8.78 4.20 1.24
N ILE A 33 -7.70 4.67 0.59
CA ILE A 33 -6.47 5.04 1.30
C ILE A 33 -6.77 6.10 2.37
N SER A 34 -7.55 7.13 2.02
CA SER A 34 -7.94 8.18 2.97
C SER A 34 -8.76 7.64 4.14
N LEU A 35 -9.68 6.69 3.88
CA LEU A 35 -10.49 6.03 4.90
C LEU A 35 -9.63 5.21 5.88
N LEU A 36 -8.65 4.45 5.35
CA LEU A 36 -7.75 3.60 6.13
C LEU A 36 -6.71 4.40 6.92
N ASN A 37 -6.27 5.54 6.40
CA ASN A 37 -5.32 6.40 7.08
C ASN A 37 -5.95 7.24 8.19
N GLY A 38 -7.26 7.47 8.14
CA GLY A 38 -7.93 8.31 9.13
C GLY A 38 -7.77 7.74 10.55
N GLY A 39 -7.46 8.61 11.51
CA GLY A 39 -7.26 8.22 12.91
C GLY A 39 -5.90 7.56 13.23
N LEU A 40 -5.01 7.39 12.23
CA LEU A 40 -3.63 6.94 12.45
C LEU A 40 -2.66 8.11 12.64
N GLU A 41 -1.68 7.93 13.51
CA GLU A 41 -0.51 8.79 13.62
C GLU A 41 0.40 8.63 12.38
N LEU A 42 1.00 9.72 11.90
CA LEU A 42 1.76 9.74 10.64
C LEU A 42 2.95 8.76 10.66
N GLU A 43 3.60 8.62 11.80
CA GLU A 43 4.74 7.74 12.03
C GLU A 43 4.35 6.26 12.11
N LYS A 44 3.06 5.97 12.24
CA LYS A 44 2.50 4.61 12.34
C LYS A 44 1.75 4.18 11.08
N LEU A 45 1.79 4.98 10.01
CA LEU A 45 1.16 4.63 8.74
C LEU A 45 1.78 3.34 8.17
N PRO A 46 0.97 2.34 7.80
CA PRO A 46 1.48 1.09 7.26
C PRO A 46 2.10 1.30 5.88
N LYS A 47 3.10 0.47 5.55
CA LYS A 47 3.62 0.39 4.19
C LYS A 47 2.61 -0.32 3.29
N LEU A 48 2.32 0.27 2.15
CA LEU A 48 1.34 -0.26 1.20
C LEU A 48 2.01 -1.05 0.07
N SER A 49 1.41 -2.19 -0.24
CA SER A 49 1.55 -2.86 -1.54
C SER A 49 0.23 -2.67 -2.29
N LEU A 50 0.28 -1.97 -3.42
CA LEU A 50 -0.89 -1.68 -4.25
C LEU A 50 -0.90 -2.66 -5.43
N ILE A 51 -1.72 -3.71 -5.34
CA ILE A 51 -1.85 -4.75 -6.36
C ILE A 51 -2.92 -4.27 -7.35
N PRO A 52 -2.56 -3.91 -8.59
CA PRO A 52 -3.51 -3.33 -9.53
C PRO A 52 -4.55 -4.36 -9.97
N LEU A 53 -5.68 -3.89 -10.52
CA LEU A 53 -6.56 -4.74 -11.33
C LEU A 53 -5.78 -5.24 -12.55
N LEU A 54 -5.44 -6.52 -12.56
CA LEU A 54 -4.69 -7.10 -13.68
C LEU A 54 -5.58 -7.19 -14.93
N PRO A 55 -5.05 -6.88 -16.13
CA PRO A 55 -5.79 -7.07 -17.38
C PRO A 55 -6.14 -8.55 -17.57
N ARG A 56 -7.13 -8.85 -18.42
CA ARG A 56 -7.48 -10.24 -18.75
C ARG A 56 -6.36 -10.89 -19.55
N HIS A 57 -5.89 -12.03 -19.06
CA HIS A 57 -4.75 -12.78 -19.60
C HIS A 57 -5.20 -14.18 -20.05
N GLU A 58 -4.45 -14.82 -20.95
CA GLU A 58 -4.73 -16.19 -21.43
C GLU A 58 -4.87 -17.21 -20.29
N VAL A 59 -4.13 -17.05 -19.19
CA VAL A 59 -4.27 -17.86 -17.96
C VAL A 59 -5.69 -17.76 -17.37
N ASP A 60 -6.30 -16.57 -17.39
CA ASP A 60 -7.67 -16.40 -16.89
C ASP A 60 -8.69 -17.10 -17.81
N TRP A 61 -8.41 -17.13 -19.12
CA TRP A 61 -9.24 -17.85 -20.08
C TRP A 61 -9.14 -19.37 -19.84
N GLN A 62 -7.93 -19.90 -19.63
CA GLN A 62 -7.70 -21.30 -19.27
C GLN A 62 -8.41 -21.67 -17.96
N PHE A 63 -8.32 -20.82 -16.94
CA PHE A 63 -9.04 -21.03 -15.68
C PHE A 63 -10.55 -21.12 -15.90
N GLY A 64 -11.10 -20.24 -16.73
CA GLY A 64 -12.54 -20.21 -17.03
C GLY A 64 -13.03 -21.37 -17.91
N GLN A 65 -12.25 -21.80 -18.90
CA GLN A 65 -12.67 -22.83 -19.87
C GLN A 65 -12.40 -24.26 -19.40
N GLU A 66 -11.25 -24.49 -18.76
CA GLU A 66 -10.76 -25.85 -18.53
C GLU A 66 -10.79 -26.25 -17.05
N ARG A 67 -10.78 -25.27 -16.12
CA ARG A 67 -10.54 -25.53 -14.69
C ARG A 67 -11.59 -24.96 -13.74
N ILE A 68 -12.64 -24.32 -14.25
CA ILE A 68 -13.57 -23.56 -13.42
C ILE A 68 -14.27 -24.43 -12.36
N GLN A 69 -14.68 -25.64 -12.75
CA GLN A 69 -15.31 -26.60 -11.84
C GLN A 69 -14.32 -27.09 -10.77
N ASP A 70 -13.07 -27.38 -11.15
CA ASP A 70 -12.02 -27.80 -10.21
C ASP A 70 -11.70 -26.70 -9.20
N ILE A 71 -11.62 -25.44 -9.66
CA ILE A 71 -11.41 -24.28 -8.80
C ILE A 71 -12.56 -24.13 -7.81
N HIS A 72 -13.82 -24.22 -8.28
CA HIS A 72 -14.99 -24.13 -7.42
C HIS A 72 -15.03 -25.24 -6.38
N ALA A 73 -14.78 -26.49 -6.79
CA ALA A 73 -14.71 -27.63 -5.88
C ALA A 73 -13.59 -27.46 -4.84
N ALA A 74 -12.40 -27.03 -5.26
CA ALA A 74 -11.28 -26.80 -4.35
C ALA A 74 -11.57 -25.69 -3.32
N MET A 75 -12.22 -24.59 -3.72
CA MET A 75 -12.61 -23.54 -2.78
C MET A 75 -13.64 -24.02 -1.75
N LEU A 76 -14.63 -24.81 -2.17
CA LEU A 76 -15.61 -25.41 -1.25
C LEU A 76 -14.95 -26.41 -0.29
N ASP A 77 -14.08 -27.28 -0.80
CA ASP A 77 -13.32 -28.27 -0.03
C ASP A 77 -12.50 -27.62 1.09
N VAL A 78 -11.81 -26.51 0.78
CA VAL A 78 -11.06 -25.70 1.75
C VAL A 78 -12.00 -25.05 2.77
N SER A 79 -13.08 -24.40 2.32
CA SER A 79 -14.00 -23.68 3.21
C SER A 79 -14.79 -24.60 4.15
N HIS A 80 -15.05 -25.84 3.75
CA HIS A 80 -15.75 -26.84 4.56
C HIS A 80 -14.82 -27.69 5.44
N CYS A 81 -13.50 -27.44 5.39
CA CYS A 81 -12.49 -28.20 6.15
C CYS A 81 -12.53 -29.71 5.88
N GLU A 82 -12.76 -30.09 4.62
CA GLU A 82 -12.85 -31.48 4.19
C GLU A 82 -11.48 -32.18 4.21
N ARG A 83 -11.48 -33.51 4.10
CA ARG A 83 -10.25 -34.35 4.16
C ARG A 83 -9.21 -33.98 3.10
N THR A 84 -9.64 -33.43 1.96
CA THR A 84 -8.78 -33.04 0.83
C THR A 84 -8.32 -31.59 0.84
N ALA A 85 -8.75 -30.79 1.84
CA ALA A 85 -8.54 -29.34 1.90
C ALA A 85 -7.07 -28.92 1.72
N GLY A 86 -6.11 -29.69 2.26
CA GLY A 86 -4.68 -29.41 2.07
C GLY A 86 -4.25 -29.46 0.60
N LYS A 87 -4.66 -30.50 -0.13
CA LYS A 87 -4.34 -30.64 -1.57
C LYS A 87 -5.05 -29.59 -2.42
N ALA A 88 -6.31 -29.30 -2.08
CA ALA A 88 -7.09 -28.25 -2.74
C ALA A 88 -6.41 -26.88 -2.55
N LEU A 89 -5.90 -26.60 -1.35
CA LEU A 89 -5.20 -25.36 -1.04
C LEU A 89 -3.88 -25.24 -1.79
N ASP A 90 -3.07 -26.30 -1.86
CA ASP A 90 -1.83 -26.34 -2.65
C ASP A 90 -2.09 -26.12 -4.15
N TYR A 91 -3.22 -26.62 -4.66
CA TYR A 91 -3.65 -26.38 -6.04
C TYR A 91 -3.99 -24.90 -6.26
N LEU A 92 -4.84 -24.30 -5.41
CA LEU A 92 -5.23 -22.89 -5.52
C LEU A 92 -4.03 -21.95 -5.35
N GLU A 93 -3.10 -22.25 -4.44
CA GLU A 93 -1.88 -21.47 -4.25
C GLU A 93 -1.02 -21.45 -5.51
N ARG A 94 -0.84 -22.60 -6.19
CA ARG A 94 -0.12 -22.65 -7.48
C ARG A 94 -0.77 -21.78 -8.54
N LEU A 95 -2.10 -21.82 -8.67
CA LEU A 95 -2.82 -20.97 -9.62
C LEU A 95 -2.64 -19.48 -9.32
N VAL A 96 -2.62 -19.10 -8.04
CA VAL A 96 -2.37 -17.71 -7.62
C VAL A 96 -0.94 -17.30 -7.93
N LEU A 97 0.06 -18.15 -7.67
CA LEU A 97 1.46 -17.86 -8.00
C LEU A 97 1.65 -17.72 -9.52
N GLU A 98 1.04 -18.61 -10.31
CA GLU A 98 1.02 -18.56 -11.78
C GLU A 98 0.40 -17.25 -12.27
N ARG A 99 -0.75 -16.87 -11.72
CA ARG A 99 -1.51 -15.72 -12.23
C ARG A 99 -0.99 -14.37 -11.76
N TYR A 100 -0.56 -14.26 -10.51
CA TYR A 100 -0.24 -12.98 -9.87
C TYR A 100 1.26 -12.74 -9.71
N GLY A 101 2.11 -13.78 -9.85
CA GLY A 101 3.57 -13.67 -9.81
C GLY A 101 4.05 -12.86 -8.60
N LYS A 102 4.82 -11.79 -8.86
CA LYS A 102 5.33 -10.90 -7.80
C LYS A 102 4.26 -10.30 -6.89
N TYR A 103 3.02 -10.13 -7.37
CA TYR A 103 1.93 -9.58 -6.57
C TYR A 103 1.41 -10.59 -5.54
N ALA A 104 1.52 -11.90 -5.81
CA ALA A 104 1.29 -12.94 -4.81
C ALA A 104 2.30 -12.81 -3.67
N SER A 105 3.59 -12.70 -3.99
CA SER A 105 4.65 -12.52 -2.98
C SER A 105 4.47 -11.23 -2.16
N GLN A 106 4.03 -10.12 -2.78
CA GLN A 106 3.72 -8.89 -2.05
C GLN A 106 2.56 -9.09 -1.07
N THR A 107 1.52 -9.81 -1.48
CA THR A 107 0.35 -10.12 -0.64
C THR A 107 0.73 -11.07 0.51
N GLN A 108 1.52 -12.10 0.24
CA GLN A 108 2.04 -13.04 1.24
C GLN A 108 2.91 -12.35 2.31
N ASN A 109 3.62 -11.29 1.94
CA ASN A 109 4.46 -10.50 2.85
C ASN A 109 3.70 -9.41 3.63
N ALA A 110 2.40 -9.25 3.41
CA ALA A 110 1.58 -8.31 4.15
C ALA A 110 1.17 -8.85 5.53
N ASP A 111 0.88 -7.93 6.44
CA ASP A 111 0.29 -8.23 7.75
C ASP A 111 -1.25 -8.21 7.68
N LEU A 112 -1.80 -7.43 6.75
CA LEU A 112 -3.23 -7.27 6.50
C LEU A 112 -3.50 -7.17 5.00
N VAL A 113 -4.55 -7.83 4.53
CA VAL A 113 -5.00 -7.79 3.14
C VAL A 113 -6.35 -7.06 3.07
N ILE A 114 -6.41 -6.03 2.24
CA ILE A 114 -7.64 -5.34 1.88
C ILE A 114 -8.04 -5.77 0.48
N PHE A 115 -9.20 -6.40 0.34
CA PHE A 115 -9.76 -6.76 -0.95
C PHE A 115 -10.76 -5.69 -1.41
N GLN A 116 -10.32 -4.80 -2.31
CA GLN A 116 -11.13 -3.72 -2.87
C GLN A 116 -11.86 -4.22 -4.13
N ALA A 117 -13.03 -4.82 -3.97
CA ALA A 117 -13.67 -5.54 -5.08
C ALA A 117 -14.41 -4.63 -6.09
N GLU A 118 -14.80 -3.40 -5.70
CA GLU A 118 -15.53 -2.46 -6.57
C GLU A 118 -16.77 -3.06 -7.24
N GLY A 119 -17.01 -2.75 -8.51
CA GLY A 119 -18.09 -3.35 -9.30
C GLY A 119 -17.68 -4.63 -10.02
N THR A 120 -16.49 -5.16 -9.74
CA THR A 120 -16.00 -6.36 -10.44
C THR A 120 -16.64 -7.64 -9.92
N MET A 121 -17.14 -7.64 -8.69
CA MET A 121 -17.81 -8.75 -7.98
C MET A 121 -19.34 -8.81 -8.18
N ALA A 122 -19.80 -8.09 -9.19
CA ALA A 122 -21.18 -7.78 -9.49
C ALA A 122 -21.29 -7.41 -10.98
N GLY A 123 -20.41 -8.00 -11.79
CA GLY A 123 -20.13 -7.49 -13.12
C GLY A 123 -19.40 -8.55 -13.93
N THR A 124 -18.83 -8.10 -15.04
CA THR A 124 -18.39 -8.98 -16.10
C THR A 124 -17.23 -9.92 -15.67
N ASP A 125 -16.37 -9.49 -14.75
CA ASP A 125 -15.32 -10.34 -14.18
C ASP A 125 -15.87 -11.49 -13.31
N PHE A 126 -16.99 -11.28 -12.62
CA PHE A 126 -17.61 -12.28 -11.75
C PHE A 126 -18.41 -13.34 -12.51
N VAL A 127 -18.85 -13.03 -13.73
CA VAL A 127 -19.59 -13.97 -14.61
C VAL A 127 -18.75 -15.19 -15.01
N ARG A 128 -17.41 -15.08 -15.01
CA ARG A 128 -16.51 -16.18 -15.39
C ARG A 128 -15.81 -16.85 -14.20
N GLY A 129 -16.37 -16.72 -13.00
CA GLY A 129 -15.94 -17.47 -11.81
C GLY A 129 -15.02 -16.71 -10.85
N ALA A 130 -14.18 -17.46 -10.13
CA ALA A 130 -13.49 -16.98 -8.92
C ALA A 130 -12.22 -16.15 -9.14
N ARG A 131 -11.90 -15.71 -10.38
CA ARG A 131 -10.62 -15.07 -10.73
C ARG A 131 -10.13 -14.05 -9.69
N LEU A 132 -10.94 -13.04 -9.36
CA LEU A 132 -10.56 -11.99 -8.42
C LEU A 132 -10.68 -12.42 -6.95
N LEU A 133 -11.40 -13.51 -6.67
CA LEU A 133 -11.48 -14.13 -5.35
C LEU A 133 -10.28 -15.03 -5.03
N LEU A 134 -9.57 -15.55 -6.03
CA LEU A 134 -8.47 -16.50 -5.82
C LEU A 134 -7.38 -15.94 -4.89
N LEU A 135 -6.83 -14.76 -5.19
CA LEU A 135 -5.76 -14.16 -4.39
C LEU A 135 -6.20 -13.87 -2.93
N PRO A 136 -7.33 -13.19 -2.64
CA PRO A 136 -7.75 -12.98 -1.26
C PRO A 136 -8.12 -14.29 -0.56
N PHE A 137 -8.69 -15.29 -1.25
CA PHE A 137 -8.98 -16.60 -0.68
C PHE A 137 -7.72 -17.36 -0.27
N VAL A 138 -6.71 -17.43 -1.15
CA VAL A 138 -5.41 -18.04 -0.84
C VAL A 138 -4.70 -17.25 0.27
N ALA A 139 -4.78 -15.93 0.27
CA ALA A 139 -4.22 -15.12 1.36
C ALA A 139 -4.83 -15.49 2.72
N LYS A 140 -6.15 -15.70 2.79
CA LYS A 140 -6.83 -16.13 4.02
C LYS A 140 -6.42 -17.54 4.43
N HIS A 141 -6.49 -18.49 3.49
CA HIS A 141 -6.43 -19.91 3.83
C HIS A 141 -5.02 -20.49 3.81
N ALA A 142 -4.19 -20.17 2.81
CA ALA A 142 -2.82 -20.67 2.71
C ALA A 142 -1.87 -19.83 3.56
N TRP A 143 -1.92 -18.50 3.40
CA TRP A 143 -0.96 -17.60 4.04
C TRP A 143 -1.43 -17.05 5.38
N LYS A 144 -2.61 -17.46 5.85
CA LYS A 144 -3.20 -17.11 7.15
C LYS A 144 -3.24 -15.60 7.41
N LYS A 145 -3.48 -14.82 6.35
CA LYS A 145 -3.60 -13.36 6.45
C LYS A 145 -5.02 -12.97 6.82
N PRO A 146 -5.20 -11.95 7.68
CA PRO A 146 -6.51 -11.33 7.82
C PRO A 146 -6.90 -10.64 6.52
N VAL A 147 -8.14 -10.84 6.09
CA VAL A 147 -8.70 -10.30 4.84
C VAL A 147 -9.93 -9.47 5.15
N LEU A 148 -9.88 -8.17 4.83
CA LEU A 148 -11.02 -7.26 4.91
C LEU A 148 -11.47 -6.91 3.50
N SER A 149 -12.69 -7.29 3.14
CA SER A 149 -13.26 -7.06 1.81
C SER A 149 -14.19 -5.84 1.84
N LEU A 150 -13.81 -4.79 1.08
CA LEU A 150 -14.37 -3.44 1.18
C LEU A 150 -14.73 -2.86 -0.20
N ASN A 151 -15.45 -1.73 -0.21
CA ASN A 151 -15.77 -0.94 -1.41
C ASN A 151 -16.38 -1.76 -2.55
N GLN A 152 -17.27 -2.72 -2.26
CA GLN A 152 -17.75 -3.65 -3.28
C GLN A 152 -19.26 -3.68 -3.45
N THR A 153 -19.66 -3.98 -4.68
CA THR A 153 -20.99 -4.43 -5.06
C THR A 153 -20.90 -5.94 -5.26
N ILE A 154 -21.86 -6.71 -4.73
CA ILE A 154 -21.86 -8.18 -4.77
C ILE A 154 -23.17 -8.71 -5.33
N TYR A 155 -23.12 -9.38 -6.48
CA TYR A 155 -24.14 -10.33 -6.95
C TYR A 155 -23.55 -11.27 -7.99
N SER A 156 -24.11 -12.48 -8.10
CA SER A 156 -23.80 -13.42 -9.17
C SER A 156 -24.91 -13.45 -10.21
N CYS A 157 -24.55 -13.63 -11.48
CA CYS A 157 -25.48 -14.00 -12.54
C CYS A 157 -25.53 -15.51 -12.81
N ASP A 158 -24.75 -16.26 -12.05
CA ASP A 158 -24.74 -17.71 -12.02
C ASP A 158 -25.10 -18.17 -10.60
N GLU A 159 -26.32 -18.68 -10.44
CA GLU A 159 -26.81 -19.18 -9.15
C GLU A 159 -25.98 -20.36 -8.63
N THR A 160 -25.39 -21.16 -9.54
CA THR A 160 -24.55 -22.30 -9.16
C THR A 160 -23.22 -21.88 -8.52
N PHE A 161 -22.82 -20.62 -8.74
CA PHE A 161 -21.63 -20.04 -8.13
C PHE A 161 -21.89 -19.40 -6.75
N ASN A 162 -23.14 -19.14 -6.38
CA ASN A 162 -23.48 -18.54 -5.08
C ASN A 162 -22.90 -19.31 -3.88
N PRO A 163 -22.92 -20.66 -3.84
CA PRO A 163 -22.31 -21.41 -2.74
C PRO A 163 -20.80 -21.15 -2.61
N VAL A 164 -20.08 -21.09 -3.73
CA VAL A 164 -18.62 -20.83 -3.75
C VAL A 164 -18.32 -19.41 -3.28
N MET A 165 -19.09 -18.44 -3.78
CA MET A 165 -19.00 -17.04 -3.35
C MET A 165 -19.23 -16.93 -1.84
N ALA A 166 -20.33 -17.51 -1.34
CA ALA A 166 -20.66 -17.47 0.08
C ALA A 166 -19.58 -18.15 0.93
N ALA A 167 -19.08 -19.31 0.52
CA ALA A 167 -18.01 -20.02 1.21
C ALA A 167 -16.71 -19.21 1.28
N ALA A 168 -16.36 -18.47 0.22
CA ALA A 168 -15.20 -17.59 0.21
C ALA A 168 -15.38 -16.38 1.14
N PHE A 169 -16.45 -15.61 0.95
CA PHE A 169 -16.69 -14.39 1.72
C PHE A 169 -16.94 -14.67 3.20
N ASN A 170 -17.65 -15.75 3.55
CA ASN A 170 -17.86 -16.14 4.95
C ASN A 170 -16.57 -16.57 5.66
N SER A 171 -15.46 -16.76 4.93
CA SER A 171 -14.15 -17.01 5.52
C SER A 171 -13.33 -15.74 5.79
N PHE A 172 -13.72 -14.58 5.23
CA PHE A 172 -13.01 -13.32 5.43
C PHE A 172 -13.35 -12.69 6.78
N ASP A 173 -12.43 -11.87 7.30
CA ASP A 173 -12.51 -11.27 8.63
C ASP A 173 -13.48 -10.08 8.69
N LEU A 174 -13.75 -9.47 7.54
CA LEU A 174 -14.81 -8.48 7.35
C LEU A 174 -15.27 -8.51 5.89
N VAL A 175 -16.58 -8.50 5.69
CA VAL A 175 -17.19 -8.31 4.37
C VAL A 175 -18.13 -7.13 4.44
N ALA A 176 -17.76 -6.03 3.79
CA ALA A 176 -18.58 -4.84 3.70
C ALA A 176 -18.98 -4.55 2.25
N VAL A 177 -20.27 -4.36 2.01
CA VAL A 177 -20.82 -3.86 0.75
C VAL A 177 -21.06 -2.36 0.84
N ARG A 178 -21.13 -1.70 -0.32
CA ARG A 178 -21.17 -0.24 -0.41
C ARG A 178 -22.53 0.38 -0.72
N GLU A 179 -23.52 -0.45 -1.06
CA GLU A 179 -24.90 0.00 -1.29
C GLU A 179 -25.94 -1.05 -0.91
N ASN A 180 -27.20 -0.59 -0.75
CA ASN A 180 -28.28 -1.34 -0.11
C ASN A 180 -28.69 -2.62 -0.84
N ILE A 181 -28.67 -2.63 -2.17
CA ILE A 181 -29.10 -3.81 -2.93
C ILE A 181 -28.05 -4.92 -2.81
N SER A 182 -26.75 -4.60 -2.84
CA SER A 182 -25.72 -5.62 -2.55
C SER A 182 -25.83 -6.18 -1.14
N PHE A 183 -26.34 -5.42 -0.18
CA PHE A 183 -26.55 -5.93 1.18
C PHE A 183 -27.59 -7.03 1.18
N ASP A 184 -28.75 -6.79 0.56
CA ASP A 184 -29.80 -7.79 0.40
C ASP A 184 -29.37 -8.97 -0.50
N ALA A 185 -28.70 -8.70 -1.62
CA ALA A 185 -28.21 -9.71 -2.55
C ALA A 185 -27.19 -10.65 -1.89
N ALA A 186 -26.24 -10.10 -1.12
CA ALA A 186 -25.25 -10.88 -0.38
C ALA A 186 -25.90 -11.81 0.65
N GLN A 187 -26.89 -11.32 1.41
CA GLN A 187 -27.62 -12.15 2.37
C GLN A 187 -28.38 -13.28 1.68
N LYS A 188 -29.08 -12.99 0.58
CA LYS A 188 -29.79 -13.99 -0.22
C LYS A 188 -28.85 -15.02 -0.86
N ALA A 189 -27.63 -14.62 -1.18
CA ALA A 189 -26.61 -15.54 -1.68
C ALA A 189 -25.94 -16.40 -0.59
N GLY A 190 -26.29 -16.23 0.69
CA GLY A 190 -25.81 -17.05 1.80
C GLY A 190 -24.65 -16.46 2.61
N LEU A 191 -24.34 -15.17 2.47
CA LEU A 191 -23.36 -14.50 3.31
C LEU A 191 -23.95 -14.20 4.70
N ARG A 192 -23.24 -14.59 5.76
CA ARG A 192 -23.74 -14.59 7.15
C ARG A 192 -23.53 -13.26 7.87
N GLU A 193 -22.32 -12.71 7.78
CA GLU A 193 -21.91 -11.47 8.48
C GLU A 193 -21.54 -10.39 7.46
N VAL A 194 -22.56 -9.79 6.84
CA VAL A 194 -22.38 -8.69 5.87
C VAL A 194 -22.56 -7.36 6.56
N SER A 195 -21.62 -6.44 6.31
CA SER A 195 -21.66 -5.06 6.78
C SER A 195 -21.95 -4.08 5.65
N HIS A 196 -22.38 -2.88 5.98
CA HIS A 196 -22.64 -1.81 5.04
C HIS A 196 -21.74 -0.59 5.34
N ILE A 197 -20.65 -0.46 4.56
CA ILE A 197 -19.73 0.68 4.62
C ILE A 197 -19.83 1.41 3.27
N PRO A 198 -20.30 2.67 3.23
CA PRO A 198 -20.42 3.43 1.99
C PRO A 198 -19.12 3.48 1.17
N ASP A 199 -19.23 3.65 -0.15
CA ASP A 199 -18.07 3.74 -1.02
C ASP A 199 -17.15 4.90 -0.58
N ALA A 200 -15.86 4.63 -0.45
CA ALA A 200 -14.90 5.64 -0.03
C ALA A 200 -14.78 6.84 -1.01
N ALA A 201 -15.33 6.77 -2.22
CA ALA A 201 -15.44 7.90 -3.14
C ALA A 201 -16.25 9.08 -2.55
N PHE A 202 -17.10 8.85 -1.55
CA PHE A 202 -17.75 9.94 -0.79
C PHE A 202 -16.78 10.84 -0.01
N LEU A 203 -15.53 10.38 0.20
CA LEU A 203 -14.46 11.19 0.79
C LEU A 203 -13.75 12.10 -0.22
N THR A 204 -14.18 12.10 -1.49
CA THR A 204 -13.63 12.98 -2.52
C THR A 204 -13.77 14.44 -2.12
N ARG A 205 -12.66 15.18 -2.19
CA ARG A 205 -12.63 16.62 -1.94
C ARG A 205 -12.46 17.37 -3.25
N PRO A 206 -13.44 18.21 -3.64
CA PRO A 206 -13.30 19.09 -4.78
C PRO A 206 -12.08 20.00 -4.63
N ARG A 207 -11.25 20.10 -5.66
CA ARG A 207 -10.06 20.98 -5.66
C ARG A 207 -10.17 22.00 -6.80
N SER A 208 -10.05 23.28 -6.45
CA SER A 208 -10.04 24.37 -7.43
C SER A 208 -8.95 24.15 -8.47
N THR A 209 -9.26 24.47 -9.72
CA THR A 209 -8.33 24.33 -10.85
C THR A 209 -8.44 25.52 -11.80
N SER A 210 -7.57 25.55 -12.81
CA SER A 210 -7.66 26.50 -13.92
C SER A 210 -8.88 26.28 -14.83
N LEU A 211 -9.71 25.26 -14.60
CA LEU A 211 -10.94 25.05 -15.35
C LEU A 211 -11.95 26.17 -15.02
N ASN A 212 -12.27 26.99 -16.01
CA ASN A 212 -13.21 28.10 -15.87
C ASN A 212 -14.67 27.61 -16.06
N ILE A 213 -15.24 26.97 -15.04
CA ILE A 213 -16.65 26.59 -15.02
C ILE A 213 -17.43 27.60 -14.17
N GLN A 214 -18.27 28.42 -14.80
CA GLN A 214 -19.07 29.41 -14.09
C GLN A 214 -20.13 28.74 -13.21
N ALA A 215 -20.05 29.03 -11.91
CA ALA A 215 -20.95 28.49 -10.89
C ALA A 215 -22.43 28.76 -11.22
N GLY A 216 -23.24 27.71 -11.14
CA GLY A 216 -24.69 27.79 -11.26
C GLY A 216 -25.22 28.05 -12.68
N ARG A 217 -24.36 28.12 -13.71
CA ARG A 217 -24.76 28.27 -15.12
C ARG A 217 -24.77 26.97 -15.91
N HIS A 218 -24.33 25.88 -15.29
CA HIS A 218 -24.17 24.60 -15.94
C HIS A 218 -25.00 23.51 -15.27
N PHE A 219 -25.39 22.50 -16.04
CA PHE A 219 -25.69 21.16 -15.53
C PHE A 219 -24.69 20.18 -16.13
N ALA A 220 -24.23 19.20 -15.35
CA ALA A 220 -23.31 18.20 -15.84
C ALA A 220 -24.07 17.03 -16.49
N VAL A 221 -23.47 16.44 -17.52
CA VAL A 221 -23.96 15.21 -18.14
C VAL A 221 -22.81 14.24 -18.37
N THR A 222 -23.05 12.96 -18.13
CA THR A 222 -22.10 11.88 -18.40
C THR A 222 -22.83 10.65 -18.93
N GLY A 223 -22.08 9.74 -19.55
CA GLY A 223 -22.63 8.54 -20.15
C GLY A 223 -23.07 7.49 -19.12
N THR A 224 -23.17 6.25 -19.61
CA THR A 224 -23.50 5.06 -18.80
C THR A 224 -22.54 3.91 -19.11
N ALA A 225 -22.52 2.93 -18.21
CA ALA A 225 -21.91 1.63 -18.48
C ALA A 225 -22.94 0.58 -18.96
N TRP A 226 -24.20 0.97 -19.17
CA TRP A 226 -25.23 0.12 -19.75
C TRP A 226 -24.94 -0.17 -21.24
N THR A 227 -25.16 -1.41 -21.69
CA THR A 227 -24.92 -1.83 -23.08
C THR A 227 -26.17 -1.68 -23.93
N GLY A 228 -26.06 -0.96 -25.06
CA GLY A 228 -27.13 -0.83 -26.05
C GLY A 228 -26.79 0.24 -27.09
N HIS A 229 -27.18 -0.01 -28.34
CA HIS A 229 -26.79 0.79 -29.51
C HIS A 229 -27.19 2.28 -29.38
N ASP A 230 -28.38 2.56 -28.84
CA ASP A 230 -28.95 3.93 -28.84
C ASP A 230 -28.86 4.63 -27.46
N THR A 231 -28.18 4.01 -26.49
CA THR A 231 -28.14 4.50 -25.08
C THR A 231 -27.59 5.92 -24.93
N HIS A 232 -26.52 6.25 -25.66
CA HIS A 232 -25.92 7.59 -25.60
C HIS A 232 -26.77 8.62 -26.35
N GLU A 233 -27.55 8.19 -27.35
CA GLU A 233 -28.49 9.05 -28.08
C GLU A 233 -29.67 9.43 -27.19
N GLU A 234 -30.20 8.49 -26.41
CA GLU A 234 -31.25 8.78 -25.42
C GLU A 234 -30.77 9.71 -24.30
N ILE A 235 -29.56 9.48 -23.76
CA ILE A 235 -28.95 10.40 -22.78
C ILE A 235 -28.78 11.79 -23.39
N PHE A 236 -28.32 11.88 -24.64
CA PHE A 236 -28.19 13.13 -25.34
C PHE A 236 -29.54 13.83 -25.54
N ALA A 237 -30.58 13.09 -25.96
CA ALA A 237 -31.92 13.63 -26.15
C ALA A 237 -32.51 14.20 -24.85
N ALA A 238 -32.31 13.50 -23.72
CA ALA A 238 -32.68 14.00 -22.40
C ALA A 238 -31.88 15.27 -22.02
N ALA A 239 -30.56 15.27 -22.24
CA ALA A 239 -29.74 16.46 -21.98
C ALA A 239 -30.11 17.66 -22.87
N ASP A 240 -30.49 17.41 -24.12
CA ASP A 240 -30.93 18.43 -25.08
C ASP A 240 -32.29 19.04 -24.67
N LEU A 241 -33.21 18.20 -24.17
CA LEU A 241 -34.44 18.68 -23.54
C LEU A 241 -34.13 19.58 -22.34
N LEU A 242 -33.31 19.12 -21.40
CA LEU A 242 -32.93 19.88 -20.21
C LEU A 242 -32.25 21.20 -20.56
N LYS A 243 -31.37 21.21 -21.57
CA LYS A 243 -30.75 22.44 -22.07
C LYS A 243 -31.80 23.46 -22.52
N ARG A 244 -32.78 23.04 -23.32
CA ARG A 244 -33.84 23.92 -23.83
C ARG A 244 -34.74 24.45 -22.71
N GLU A 245 -35.14 23.60 -21.78
CA GLU A 245 -36.11 23.97 -20.74
C GLU A 245 -35.49 24.79 -19.61
N THR A 246 -34.24 24.50 -19.25
CA THR A 246 -33.58 25.15 -18.10
C THR A 246 -32.73 26.36 -18.50
N GLY A 247 -32.34 26.47 -19.78
CA GLY A 247 -31.39 27.48 -20.27
C GLY A 247 -29.96 27.31 -19.74
N LEU A 248 -29.67 26.23 -19.02
CA LEU A 248 -28.33 25.93 -18.50
C LEU A 248 -27.42 25.38 -19.61
N MET A 249 -26.14 25.73 -19.54
CA MET A 249 -25.12 25.23 -20.45
C MET A 249 -24.74 23.77 -20.06
N PRO A 250 -24.82 22.79 -20.96
CA PRO A 250 -24.37 21.43 -20.64
C PRO A 250 -22.85 21.39 -20.40
N LEU A 251 -22.44 20.71 -19.34
CA LEU A 251 -21.06 20.32 -19.08
C LEU A 251 -20.90 18.81 -19.35
N VAL A 252 -20.35 18.45 -20.51
CA VAL A 252 -20.11 17.06 -20.90
C VAL A 252 -18.84 16.53 -20.22
N THR A 253 -18.99 15.47 -19.45
CA THR A 253 -17.87 14.89 -18.69
C THR A 253 -17.45 13.54 -19.27
N VAL A 254 -16.19 13.48 -19.72
CA VAL A 254 -15.63 12.30 -20.39
C VAL A 254 -14.68 11.57 -19.44
N SER A 255 -15.23 10.69 -18.59
CA SER A 255 -14.44 9.92 -17.63
C SER A 255 -13.84 8.64 -18.25
N THR A 256 -14.45 8.10 -19.29
CA THR A 256 -14.06 6.85 -19.95
C THR A 256 -14.11 7.00 -21.47
N PRO A 257 -13.45 6.12 -22.24
CA PRO A 257 -13.53 6.16 -23.70
C PRO A 257 -14.96 6.05 -24.25
N ALA A 258 -15.84 5.30 -23.57
CA ALA A 258 -17.24 5.16 -23.98
C ALA A 258 -18.01 6.49 -23.92
N ASP A 259 -17.66 7.37 -22.97
CA ASP A 259 -18.32 8.68 -22.84
C ASP A 259 -18.00 9.62 -24.02
N LYS A 260 -17.04 9.27 -24.88
CA LYS A 260 -16.70 10.03 -26.09
C LYS A 260 -17.87 10.11 -27.08
N ALA A 261 -18.73 9.09 -27.12
CA ALA A 261 -19.94 9.11 -27.95
C ALA A 261 -20.86 10.30 -27.59
N LEU A 262 -21.02 10.59 -26.30
CA LEU A 262 -21.81 11.74 -25.84
C LEU A 262 -21.17 13.08 -26.23
N PHE A 263 -19.84 13.16 -26.17
CA PHE A 263 -19.10 14.33 -26.66
C PHE A 263 -19.28 14.54 -28.16
N GLU A 264 -19.23 13.47 -28.95
CA GLU A 264 -19.42 13.54 -30.40
C GLU A 264 -20.84 13.97 -30.78
N LEU A 265 -21.86 13.48 -30.06
CA LEU A 265 -23.24 13.94 -30.20
C LEU A 265 -23.38 15.43 -29.83
N ALA A 266 -22.81 15.85 -28.71
CA ALA A 266 -22.79 17.25 -28.30
C ALA A 266 -22.12 18.15 -29.36
N GLN A 267 -20.97 17.74 -29.89
CA GLN A 267 -20.28 18.49 -30.94
C GLN A 267 -21.11 18.58 -32.22
N ARG A 268 -21.76 17.48 -32.62
CA ARG A 268 -22.60 17.40 -33.83
C ARG A 268 -23.83 18.30 -33.75
N TYR A 269 -24.52 18.32 -32.61
CA TYR A 269 -25.85 18.94 -32.49
C TYR A 269 -25.85 20.28 -31.75
N TRP A 270 -24.94 20.50 -30.81
CA TRP A 270 -24.83 21.78 -30.09
C TRP A 270 -23.72 22.69 -30.65
N GLY A 271 -22.81 22.16 -31.46
CA GLY A 271 -21.64 22.90 -31.95
C GLY A 271 -20.61 23.18 -30.84
N ASN A 272 -19.48 23.81 -31.20
CA ASN A 272 -18.35 23.98 -30.29
C ASN A 272 -18.64 24.93 -29.11
N ASP A 273 -19.56 25.89 -29.28
CA ASP A 273 -19.90 26.90 -28.26
C ASP A 273 -21.17 26.53 -27.48
N GLY A 274 -21.84 25.44 -27.86
CA GLY A 274 -23.11 25.03 -27.26
C GLY A 274 -22.98 24.12 -26.04
N PHE A 275 -21.77 23.79 -25.60
CA PHE A 275 -21.47 23.03 -24.39
C PHE A 275 -20.04 23.28 -23.92
N THR A 276 -19.76 22.95 -22.66
CA THR A 276 -18.39 22.83 -22.15
C THR A 276 -18.05 21.37 -21.94
N TYR A 277 -16.78 20.98 -21.99
CA TYR A 277 -16.38 19.59 -21.72
C TYR A 277 -15.16 19.48 -20.80
N ILE A 278 -15.07 18.34 -20.12
CA ILE A 278 -13.90 17.99 -19.28
C ILE A 278 -13.34 16.66 -19.75
N PRO A 279 -12.08 16.60 -20.19
CA PRO A 279 -11.44 15.37 -20.62
C PRO A 279 -10.90 14.56 -19.44
N SER A 280 -10.86 13.24 -19.57
CA SER A 280 -10.27 12.30 -18.58
C SER A 280 -8.80 12.56 -18.18
N SER A 281 -8.09 13.47 -18.84
CA SER A 281 -6.73 13.88 -18.48
C SER A 281 -6.67 14.78 -17.23
N VAL A 282 -7.79 15.43 -16.89
CA VAL A 282 -7.94 16.21 -15.66
C VAL A 282 -7.98 15.26 -14.46
N SER A 283 -7.53 15.69 -13.27
CA SER A 283 -7.60 14.85 -12.07
C SER A 283 -9.04 14.66 -11.58
N TYR A 284 -9.31 13.58 -10.84
CA TYR A 284 -10.66 13.34 -10.33
C TYR A 284 -11.14 14.42 -9.32
N THR A 285 -10.23 15.03 -8.54
CA THR A 285 -10.57 16.12 -7.60
C THR A 285 -10.97 17.40 -8.33
N ALA A 286 -10.32 17.66 -9.48
CA ALA A 286 -10.64 18.75 -10.38
C ALA A 286 -11.97 18.52 -11.12
N ALA A 287 -12.23 17.29 -11.55
CA ALA A 287 -13.54 16.92 -12.08
C ALA A 287 -14.64 17.12 -11.02
N ALA A 288 -14.40 16.69 -9.77
CA ALA A 288 -15.33 16.93 -8.67
C ALA A 288 -15.57 18.44 -8.40
N TYR A 289 -14.54 19.28 -8.54
CA TYR A 289 -14.69 20.74 -8.47
C TYR A 289 -15.57 21.31 -9.58
N ALA A 290 -15.42 20.83 -10.81
CA ALA A 290 -16.31 21.25 -11.88
C ALA A 290 -17.76 20.77 -11.66
N LEU A 291 -17.96 19.56 -11.14
CA LEU A 291 -19.28 19.07 -10.76
C LEU A 291 -19.91 19.94 -9.66
N GLN A 292 -19.11 20.41 -8.70
CA GLN A 292 -19.55 21.33 -7.64
C GLN A 292 -20.11 22.65 -8.19
N GLN A 293 -19.63 23.10 -9.36
CA GLN A 293 -20.11 24.34 -9.99
C GLN A 293 -21.45 24.16 -10.72
N CYS A 294 -21.91 22.93 -10.90
CA CYS A 294 -23.15 22.62 -11.64
C CYS A 294 -24.38 22.66 -10.72
N ARG A 295 -25.56 22.95 -11.29
CA ARG A 295 -26.84 22.91 -10.57
C ARG A 295 -27.29 21.49 -10.22
N PHE A 296 -27.00 20.55 -11.11
CA PHE A 296 -27.21 19.11 -10.92
C PHE A 296 -26.37 18.34 -11.95
N ILE A 297 -26.34 17.01 -11.82
CA ILE A 297 -25.76 16.09 -12.82
C ILE A 297 -26.83 15.12 -13.34
N LEU A 298 -26.84 14.87 -14.65
CA LEU A 298 -27.53 13.73 -15.29
C LEU A 298 -26.51 12.60 -15.51
N SER A 299 -26.67 11.45 -14.86
CA SER A 299 -25.62 10.41 -14.86
C SER A 299 -26.12 8.98 -14.78
N GLY A 300 -25.62 8.12 -15.68
CA GLY A 300 -25.67 6.65 -15.54
C GLY A 300 -24.43 6.04 -14.86
N ARG A 301 -23.48 6.87 -14.42
CA ARG A 301 -22.18 6.43 -13.88
C ARG A 301 -22.15 6.57 -12.36
N TYR A 302 -22.22 5.44 -11.66
CA TYR A 302 -22.22 5.34 -10.19
C TYR A 302 -21.25 6.29 -9.47
N HIS A 303 -19.96 6.25 -9.83
CA HIS A 303 -18.98 7.10 -9.14
C HIS A 303 -19.04 8.57 -9.53
N MET A 304 -19.49 8.91 -10.74
CA MET A 304 -19.72 10.32 -11.11
C MET A 304 -20.85 10.91 -10.28
N THR A 305 -21.91 10.12 -10.07
CA THR A 305 -23.00 10.46 -9.15
C THR A 305 -22.46 10.65 -7.73
N ILE A 306 -21.69 9.71 -7.18
CA ILE A 306 -21.11 9.84 -5.83
C ILE A 306 -20.23 11.09 -5.70
N MET A 307 -19.36 11.35 -6.68
CA MET A 307 -18.49 12.54 -6.66
C MET A 307 -19.30 13.84 -6.69
N ALA A 308 -20.36 13.91 -7.50
CA ALA A 308 -21.27 15.06 -7.52
C ALA A 308 -21.96 15.24 -6.16
N LEU A 309 -22.53 14.17 -5.61
CA LEU A 309 -23.19 14.21 -4.31
C LEU A 309 -22.23 14.61 -3.18
N ALA A 310 -21.01 14.05 -3.16
CA ALA A 310 -19.96 14.40 -2.21
C ALA A 310 -19.55 15.88 -2.30
N ALA A 311 -19.56 16.43 -3.51
CA ALA A 311 -19.30 17.85 -3.77
C ALA A 311 -20.49 18.77 -3.41
N GLY A 312 -21.66 18.21 -3.10
CA GLY A 312 -22.89 18.95 -2.78
C GLY A 312 -23.79 19.23 -4.00
N THR A 313 -23.57 18.55 -5.12
CA THR A 313 -24.35 18.70 -6.36
C THR A 313 -25.43 17.62 -6.44
N PRO A 314 -26.73 17.99 -6.53
CA PRO A 314 -27.83 17.05 -6.75
C PRO A 314 -27.66 16.20 -8.02
N ALA A 315 -28.25 15.01 -8.04
CA ALA A 315 -28.13 14.09 -9.17
C ALA A 315 -29.49 13.57 -9.65
N ILE A 316 -29.63 13.52 -10.98
CA ILE A 316 -30.66 12.79 -11.70
C ILE A 316 -29.99 11.51 -12.22
N GLN A 317 -30.37 10.38 -11.64
CA GLN A 317 -29.70 9.11 -11.91
C GLN A 317 -30.34 8.39 -13.10
N LEU A 318 -29.51 7.76 -13.90
CA LEU A 318 -29.88 6.86 -15.00
C LEU A 318 -29.35 5.44 -14.73
N PRO A 319 -29.84 4.39 -15.40
CA PRO A 319 -29.33 3.03 -15.23
C PRO A 319 -27.83 2.92 -15.52
N GLY A 320 -27.13 2.14 -14.70
CA GLY A 320 -25.70 1.83 -14.87
C GLY A 320 -25.47 0.42 -15.44
N ASN A 321 -24.27 -0.14 -15.30
CA ASN A 321 -24.06 -1.55 -15.69
C ASN A 321 -24.59 -2.58 -14.68
N SER A 322 -24.93 -2.14 -13.48
CA SER A 322 -25.58 -2.94 -12.43
C SER A 322 -26.51 -2.05 -11.59
N TYR A 323 -27.23 -2.63 -10.63
CA TYR A 323 -28.20 -1.96 -9.73
C TYR A 323 -27.61 -0.93 -8.75
N LYS A 324 -26.34 -0.57 -8.94
CA LYS A 324 -25.59 0.31 -8.02
C LYS A 324 -26.29 1.66 -7.79
N ASN A 325 -26.89 2.23 -8.82
CA ASN A 325 -27.52 3.55 -8.74
C ASN A 325 -28.84 3.48 -7.95
N GLU A 326 -29.59 2.39 -8.07
CA GLU A 326 -30.81 2.10 -7.29
C GLU A 326 -30.45 1.87 -5.82
N GLY A 327 -29.39 1.12 -5.57
CA GLY A 327 -28.83 0.92 -4.23
C GLY A 327 -28.40 2.24 -3.58
N LEU A 328 -27.71 3.10 -4.33
CA LEU A 328 -27.35 4.46 -3.89
C LEU A 328 -28.59 5.32 -3.62
N SER A 329 -29.59 5.27 -4.50
CA SER A 329 -30.86 5.96 -4.28
C SER A 329 -31.51 5.52 -2.97
N ALA A 330 -31.50 4.21 -2.69
CA ALA A 330 -32.03 3.66 -1.46
C ALA A 330 -31.25 4.12 -0.21
N MET A 331 -29.91 4.16 -0.28
CA MET A 331 -29.06 4.71 0.79
C MET A 331 -29.41 6.15 1.15
N LEU A 332 -29.76 6.96 0.14
CA LEU A 332 -30.11 8.38 0.27
C LEU A 332 -31.58 8.61 0.66
N GLY A 333 -32.30 7.57 1.09
CA GLY A 333 -33.73 7.68 1.42
C GLY A 333 -34.65 7.91 0.22
N GLY A 334 -34.17 7.66 -1.00
CA GLY A 334 -34.95 7.72 -2.24
C GLY A 334 -35.00 9.08 -2.94
N ILE A 335 -34.26 10.10 -2.48
CA ILE A 335 -34.35 11.49 -3.01
C ILE A 335 -33.82 11.66 -4.45
N ALA A 336 -33.08 10.68 -4.96
CA ALA A 336 -32.52 10.68 -6.32
C ALA A 336 -32.89 9.35 -7.00
N PRO A 337 -34.15 9.16 -7.42
CA PRO A 337 -34.58 7.93 -8.09
C PRO A 337 -33.82 7.72 -9.41
N VAL A 338 -33.72 6.46 -9.84
CA VAL A 338 -33.16 6.14 -11.15
C VAL A 338 -34.28 6.23 -12.19
N ARG A 339 -34.07 7.01 -13.25
CA ARG A 339 -35.02 7.23 -14.35
C ARG A 339 -34.63 6.41 -15.56
N ALA A 340 -35.60 5.81 -16.24
CA ALA A 340 -35.35 5.16 -17.53
C ALA A 340 -34.80 6.20 -18.54
N PHE A 341 -34.00 5.75 -19.50
CA PHE A 341 -33.34 6.66 -20.45
C PHE A 341 -34.35 7.45 -21.31
N ASP A 342 -35.48 6.84 -21.62
CA ASP A 342 -36.56 7.38 -22.45
C ASP A 342 -37.65 8.13 -21.66
N ASP A 343 -37.64 8.06 -20.32
CA ASP A 343 -38.58 8.79 -19.46
C ASP A 343 -38.16 10.26 -19.27
N ARG A 344 -38.19 10.99 -20.39
CA ARG A 344 -37.76 12.39 -20.47
C ARG A 344 -38.64 13.32 -19.62
N SER A 345 -39.91 12.97 -19.42
CA SER A 345 -40.83 13.74 -18.56
C SER A 345 -40.37 13.70 -17.11
N ALA A 346 -40.11 12.51 -16.56
CA ALA A 346 -39.66 12.39 -15.19
C ALA A 346 -38.27 13.01 -14.96
N ILE A 347 -37.37 12.93 -15.95
CA ILE A 347 -36.06 13.59 -15.93
C ILE A 347 -36.23 15.12 -15.86
N ALA A 348 -37.11 15.70 -16.69
CA ALA A 348 -37.40 17.14 -16.69
C ALA A 348 -38.05 17.59 -15.38
N GLU A 349 -38.99 16.81 -14.83
CA GLU A 349 -39.61 17.08 -13.53
C GLU A 349 -38.58 17.10 -12.39
N ASP A 350 -37.62 16.17 -12.40
CA ASP A 350 -36.55 16.16 -11.39
C ASP A 350 -35.65 17.39 -11.50
N ALA A 351 -35.28 17.79 -12.71
CA ALA A 351 -34.52 19.02 -12.94
C ALA A 351 -35.28 20.26 -12.48
N SER A 352 -36.56 20.37 -12.85
CA SER A 352 -37.45 21.46 -12.44
C SER A 352 -37.56 21.56 -10.92
N ARG A 353 -37.70 20.42 -10.21
CA ARG A 353 -37.73 20.39 -8.75
C ARG A 353 -36.43 20.89 -8.12
N ILE A 354 -35.28 20.48 -8.66
CA ILE A 354 -33.96 20.93 -8.16
C ILE A 354 -33.79 22.44 -8.38
N LEU A 355 -34.23 22.96 -9.54
CA LEU A 355 -34.04 24.36 -9.90
C LEU A 355 -35.07 25.31 -9.29
N GLY A 356 -36.29 24.84 -9.02
CA GLY A 356 -37.37 25.64 -8.46
C GLY A 356 -37.11 26.11 -7.03
N ASP A 357 -36.45 25.27 -6.21
CA ASP A 357 -35.99 25.65 -4.88
C ASP A 357 -34.61 25.02 -4.57
N PRO A 358 -33.51 25.65 -5.04
CA PRO A 358 -32.17 25.13 -4.84
C PRO A 358 -31.76 25.04 -3.36
N SER A 359 -32.29 25.92 -2.51
CA SER A 359 -31.99 25.94 -1.08
C SER A 359 -32.54 24.70 -0.40
N THR A 360 -33.80 24.36 -0.69
CA THR A 360 -34.45 23.14 -0.18
C THR A 360 -33.80 21.89 -0.77
N ALA A 361 -33.54 21.86 -2.08
CA ALA A 361 -32.85 20.72 -2.71
C ALA A 361 -31.49 20.43 -2.06
N ASN A 362 -30.70 21.47 -1.79
CA ASN A 362 -29.43 21.36 -1.09
C ASN A 362 -29.59 20.91 0.38
N ALA A 363 -30.61 21.40 1.09
CA ALA A 363 -30.89 20.97 2.45
C ALA A 363 -31.27 19.48 2.52
N VAL A 364 -32.14 19.03 1.61
CA VAL A 364 -32.54 17.63 1.46
C VAL A 364 -31.33 16.74 1.16
N LEU A 365 -30.48 17.14 0.22
CA LEU A 365 -29.25 16.42 -0.10
C LEU A 365 -28.30 16.33 1.11
N ARG A 366 -28.05 17.46 1.80
CA ARG A 366 -27.19 17.47 3.01
C ARG A 366 -27.70 16.51 4.08
N ASN A 367 -29.01 16.50 4.33
CA ASN A 367 -29.63 15.61 5.30
C ASN A 367 -29.50 14.13 4.88
N ALA A 368 -29.71 13.81 3.61
CA ALA A 368 -29.55 12.45 3.09
C ALA A 368 -28.08 11.95 3.13
N LEU A 369 -27.11 12.85 3.03
CA LEU A 369 -25.68 12.51 3.12
C LEU A 369 -25.17 12.35 4.56
N GLN A 370 -25.89 12.88 5.56
CA GLN A 370 -25.42 12.86 6.94
C GLN A 370 -25.19 11.42 7.48
N PRO A 371 -26.12 10.46 7.31
CA PRO A 371 -25.88 9.07 7.72
C PRO A 371 -24.70 8.40 7.00
N ILE A 372 -24.42 8.80 5.75
CA ILE A 372 -23.30 8.28 4.97
C ILE A 372 -21.97 8.76 5.56
N LYS A 373 -21.89 10.06 5.89
CA LYS A 373 -20.70 10.67 6.52
C LYS A 373 -20.42 10.07 7.89
N GLU A 374 -21.44 9.89 8.71
CA GLU A 374 -21.33 9.28 10.04
C GLU A 374 -20.80 7.85 9.95
N ARG A 375 -21.29 7.05 9.00
CA ARG A 375 -20.80 5.68 8.77
C ARG A 375 -19.34 5.63 8.37
N LEU A 376 -18.92 6.50 7.44
CA LEU A 376 -17.52 6.59 7.04
C LEU A 376 -16.63 6.99 8.22
N HIS A 377 -17.09 7.92 9.05
CA HIS A 377 -16.39 8.32 10.28
C HIS A 377 -16.27 7.15 11.28
N CYS A 378 -17.35 6.40 11.52
CA CYS A 378 -17.31 5.20 12.36
C CYS A 378 -16.37 4.13 11.79
N ALA A 379 -16.39 3.92 10.47
CA ALA A 379 -15.50 2.98 9.80
C ALA A 379 -14.03 3.39 9.92
N THR A 380 -13.72 4.69 9.81
CA THR A 380 -12.38 5.24 10.06
C THR A 380 -11.87 4.87 11.46
N GLY A 381 -12.68 5.10 12.51
CA GLY A 381 -12.30 4.73 13.88
C GLY A 381 -12.02 3.23 14.02
N TYR A 382 -12.90 2.39 13.47
CA TYR A 382 -12.72 0.94 13.45
C TYR A 382 -11.41 0.52 12.76
N PHE A 383 -11.10 1.03 11.57
CA PHE A 383 -9.88 0.66 10.85
C PHE A 383 -8.62 1.18 11.54
N ALA A 384 -8.69 2.34 12.21
CA ALA A 384 -7.57 2.83 13.02
C ALA A 384 -7.24 1.87 14.16
N ASP A 385 -8.24 1.41 14.90
CA ASP A 385 -8.06 0.46 16.00
C ASP A 385 -7.57 -0.90 15.50
N VAL A 386 -8.18 -1.43 14.43
CA VAL A 386 -7.74 -2.68 13.79
C VAL A 386 -6.26 -2.60 13.45
N GLN A 387 -5.82 -1.58 12.70
CA GLN A 387 -4.43 -1.45 12.22
C GLN A 387 -3.43 -1.20 13.36
N LYS A 388 -3.86 -0.53 14.44
CA LYS A 388 -3.05 -0.38 15.67
C LYS A 388 -2.90 -1.70 16.46
N GLY A 389 -3.65 -2.73 16.09
CA GLY A 389 -3.71 -4.00 16.82
C GLY A 389 -4.50 -3.90 18.12
N LEU A 390 -5.34 -2.87 18.26
CA LEU A 390 -6.23 -2.71 19.41
C LEU A 390 -7.49 -3.56 19.21
N PRO A 391 -8.13 -4.06 20.28
CA PRO A 391 -9.42 -4.74 20.16
C PRO A 391 -10.46 -3.82 19.52
N ALA A 392 -10.86 -4.13 18.29
CA ALA A 392 -11.85 -3.37 17.54
C ALA A 392 -13.14 -4.18 17.41
N THR A 393 -14.27 -3.53 17.66
CA THR A 393 -15.61 -4.09 17.41
C THR A 393 -16.28 -3.25 16.33
N LEU A 394 -16.84 -3.90 15.31
CA LEU A 394 -17.51 -3.19 14.23
C LEU A 394 -18.74 -2.44 14.78
N PRO A 395 -18.84 -1.10 14.61
CA PRO A 395 -19.95 -0.31 15.11
C PRO A 395 -21.31 -0.83 14.67
N HIS A 396 -22.31 -0.84 15.58
CA HIS A 396 -23.65 -1.38 15.31
C HIS A 396 -24.30 -0.76 14.06
N SER A 397 -24.09 0.54 13.84
CA SER A 397 -24.60 1.26 12.67
C SER A 397 -24.14 0.65 11.35
N LEU A 398 -22.97 -0.01 11.29
CA LEU A 398 -22.44 -0.62 10.07
C LEU A 398 -23.04 -2.00 9.76
N HIS A 399 -23.82 -2.61 10.66
CA HIS A 399 -24.43 -3.93 10.43
C HIS A 399 -25.76 -3.86 9.65
N ILE A 400 -26.29 -2.66 9.42
CA ILE A 400 -27.58 -2.44 8.75
C ILE A 400 -27.36 -1.36 7.68
N PRO A 401 -27.97 -1.43 6.49
CA PRO A 401 -27.88 -0.36 5.49
C PRO A 401 -28.63 0.92 5.92
N PRO A 402 -28.18 2.13 5.52
CA PRO A 402 -28.90 3.38 5.76
C PRO A 402 -30.09 3.57 4.78
N GLY A 403 -30.95 4.54 5.07
CA GLY A 403 -32.02 4.93 4.14
C GLY A 403 -33.16 3.91 4.07
N ARG A 404 -33.68 3.65 2.87
CA ARG A 404 -34.83 2.75 2.66
C ARG A 404 -34.36 1.31 2.36
N LYS A 405 -35.15 0.33 2.83
CA LYS A 405 -34.99 -1.07 2.41
C LYS A 405 -35.37 -1.22 0.94
N ILE A 406 -34.68 -2.13 0.25
CA ILE A 406 -34.87 -2.42 -1.17
C ILE A 406 -34.48 -3.88 -1.41
N SER A 407 -35.24 -4.58 -2.25
CA SER A 407 -35.03 -6.01 -2.54
C SER A 407 -34.20 -6.17 -3.80
N ALA A 408 -33.14 -6.99 -3.73
CA ALA A 408 -32.33 -7.32 -4.89
C ALA A 408 -33.09 -8.11 -5.96
N THR A 409 -34.11 -8.86 -5.58
CA THR A 409 -34.91 -9.68 -6.50
C THR A 409 -35.60 -8.84 -7.58
N ASP A 410 -35.96 -7.59 -7.25
CA ASP A 410 -36.65 -6.69 -8.17
C ASP A 410 -35.71 -6.07 -9.23
N HIS A 411 -34.40 -6.24 -9.05
CA HIS A 411 -33.39 -5.57 -9.87
C HIS A 411 -32.39 -6.52 -10.54
N ILE A 412 -32.08 -7.70 -9.97
CA ILE A 412 -30.98 -8.56 -10.46
C ILE A 412 -31.16 -8.97 -11.94
N ALA A 413 -32.35 -9.42 -12.35
CA ALA A 413 -32.57 -10.01 -13.67
C ALA A 413 -32.14 -9.12 -14.86
N PRO A 414 -32.62 -7.86 -14.99
CA PRO A 414 -32.21 -7.00 -16.11
C PRO A 414 -30.71 -6.69 -16.10
N TYR A 415 -30.11 -6.53 -14.92
CA TYR A 415 -28.68 -6.27 -14.81
C TYR A 415 -27.82 -7.49 -15.12
N CYS A 416 -28.29 -8.70 -14.83
CA CYS A 416 -27.61 -9.92 -15.27
C CYS A 416 -27.64 -10.08 -16.77
N ALA A 417 -28.78 -9.83 -17.42
CA ALA A 417 -28.86 -9.83 -18.89
C ALA A 417 -27.88 -8.82 -19.51
N ASN A 418 -27.80 -7.60 -18.95
CA ASN A 418 -26.84 -6.59 -19.40
C ASN A 418 -25.38 -7.02 -19.16
N THR A 419 -25.09 -7.63 -18.00
CA THR A 419 -23.74 -8.08 -17.65
C THR A 419 -23.25 -9.20 -18.56
N ILE A 420 -24.11 -10.19 -18.85
CA ILE A 420 -23.78 -11.31 -19.74
C ILE A 420 -23.42 -10.81 -21.14
N LYS A 421 -24.20 -9.88 -21.70
CA LYS A 421 -23.89 -9.26 -23.01
C LYS A 421 -22.49 -8.63 -23.05
N GLN A 422 -22.06 -7.96 -21.98
CA GLN A 422 -20.72 -7.35 -21.91
C GLN A 422 -19.56 -8.36 -21.84
N VAL A 423 -19.84 -9.61 -21.46
CA VAL A 423 -18.83 -10.67 -21.26
C VAL A 423 -18.49 -11.38 -22.57
N GLU A 424 -19.38 -11.35 -23.55
CA GLU A 424 -19.16 -11.94 -24.87
C GLU A 424 -17.99 -11.25 -25.61
N ASP A 425 -17.79 -9.95 -25.38
CA ASP A 425 -16.76 -9.12 -26.02
C ASP A 425 -15.39 -9.11 -25.29
N PHE A 426 -15.13 -10.10 -24.42
CA PHE A 426 -13.88 -10.13 -23.66
C PHE A 426 -12.66 -10.41 -24.53
N ILE A 427 -11.69 -9.48 -24.47
CA ILE A 427 -10.38 -9.64 -25.09
C ILE A 427 -9.38 -10.12 -24.03
N TYR A 428 -8.71 -11.25 -24.31
CA TYR A 428 -7.62 -11.80 -23.51
C TYR A 428 -6.28 -11.52 -24.19
N THR A 429 -5.29 -11.01 -23.45
CA THR A 429 -3.95 -10.73 -23.99
C THR A 429 -2.99 -11.90 -23.76
N LYS A 430 -2.14 -12.19 -24.75
CA LYS A 430 -1.08 -13.23 -24.71
C LYS A 430 0.31 -12.70 -24.31
N SER A 431 0.39 -11.55 -23.63
CA SER A 431 1.68 -10.85 -23.41
C SER A 431 2.69 -11.74 -22.65
N THR A 432 3.98 -11.57 -22.94
CA THR A 432 5.07 -12.35 -22.31
C THR A 432 5.17 -12.06 -20.80
N ASN A 433 5.81 -12.98 -20.05
CA ASN A 433 5.96 -13.03 -18.58
C ASN A 433 6.40 -11.72 -17.84
N GLY A 434 6.69 -10.63 -18.55
CA GLY A 434 6.99 -9.31 -17.99
C GLY A 434 5.80 -8.36 -17.79
N ASP A 435 4.59 -8.73 -18.23
CA ASP A 435 3.47 -7.79 -18.38
C ASP A 435 2.25 -8.10 -17.48
N LEU A 436 2.48 -8.77 -16.34
CA LEU A 436 1.48 -9.07 -15.29
C LEU A 436 0.88 -7.81 -14.63
N GLY A 437 0.99 -6.63 -15.24
CA GLY A 437 0.72 -5.32 -14.67
C GLY A 437 2.01 -4.54 -14.47
N LYS A 438 2.10 -3.35 -15.08
CA LYS A 438 3.20 -2.43 -14.81
C LYS A 438 3.04 -1.89 -13.40
N GLU A 439 4.15 -1.84 -12.66
CA GLU A 439 4.16 -1.10 -11.40
C GLU A 439 3.72 0.34 -11.62
N PRO A 440 3.10 0.97 -10.61
CA PRO A 440 2.71 2.35 -10.72
C PRO A 440 3.93 3.22 -11.05
N THR A 441 3.71 4.16 -11.97
CA THR A 441 4.71 5.15 -12.33
C THR A 441 4.78 6.19 -11.20
N PRO A 442 5.94 6.86 -11.02
CA PRO A 442 6.06 7.93 -10.03
C PRO A 442 5.01 9.03 -10.19
N ARG A 443 4.66 9.35 -11.44
CA ARG A 443 3.61 10.32 -11.78
C ARG A 443 2.29 9.98 -11.10
N VAL A 444 1.82 8.74 -11.26
CA VAL A 444 0.54 8.28 -10.73
C VAL A 444 0.52 8.23 -9.20
N LEU A 445 1.68 7.97 -8.57
CA LEU A 445 1.78 7.92 -7.11
C LEU A 445 1.83 9.30 -6.47
N PHE A 446 2.52 10.26 -7.09
CA PHE A 446 2.92 11.49 -6.40
C PHE A 446 2.32 12.77 -6.99
N GLU A 447 2.10 12.87 -8.31
CA GLU A 447 1.83 14.16 -8.98
C GLU A 447 0.61 14.89 -8.37
N GLU A 448 -0.49 14.18 -8.15
CA GLU A 448 -1.70 14.78 -7.57
C GLU A 448 -1.51 15.17 -6.10
N LEU A 449 -0.89 14.30 -5.29
CA LEU A 449 -0.65 14.56 -3.86
C LEU A 449 0.32 15.73 -3.67
N VAL A 450 1.35 15.80 -4.51
CA VAL A 450 2.36 16.86 -4.51
C VAL A 450 1.75 18.19 -4.93
N SER A 451 0.98 18.19 -6.03
CA SER A 451 0.26 19.37 -6.49
C SER A 451 -0.73 19.87 -5.43
N ALA A 452 -1.47 18.98 -4.77
CA ALA A 452 -2.42 19.34 -3.73
C ALA A 452 -1.73 19.94 -2.49
N TYR A 453 -0.64 19.34 -2.02
CA TYR A 453 0.12 19.87 -0.88
C TYR A 453 0.66 21.27 -1.15
N HIS A 454 1.27 21.49 -2.32
CA HIS A 454 1.81 22.80 -2.71
C HIS A 454 0.72 23.86 -2.94
N ALA A 455 -0.50 23.44 -3.27
CA ALA A 455 -1.67 24.32 -3.35
C ALA A 455 -2.29 24.64 -1.97
N GLY A 456 -1.71 24.16 -0.86
CA GLY A 456 -2.17 24.41 0.51
C GLY A 456 -3.17 23.39 1.06
N ASP A 457 -3.49 22.32 0.32
CA ASP A 457 -4.31 21.21 0.83
C ASP A 457 -3.46 20.26 1.66
N HIS A 458 -3.23 20.60 2.93
CA HIS A 458 -2.45 19.77 3.84
C HIS A 458 -3.18 18.49 4.29
N ALA A 459 -4.43 18.28 3.93
CA ALA A 459 -5.13 17.06 4.30
C ALA A 459 -4.68 15.83 3.49
N VAL A 460 -3.95 16.03 2.39
CA VAL A 460 -3.30 14.95 1.65
C VAL A 460 -2.03 14.43 2.32
N LEU A 461 -1.54 15.09 3.37
CA LEU A 461 -0.27 14.79 4.02
C LEU A 461 -0.14 13.33 4.49
N PRO A 462 -1.15 12.69 5.12
CA PRO A 462 -1.05 11.27 5.47
C PRO A 462 -0.81 10.37 4.25
N SER A 463 -1.59 10.57 3.20
CA SER A 463 -1.45 9.81 1.94
C SER A 463 -0.11 10.08 1.27
N LEU A 464 0.38 11.32 1.28
CA LEU A 464 1.69 11.70 0.74
C LEU A 464 2.83 10.98 1.48
N ILE A 465 2.86 11.08 2.82
CA ILE A 465 3.86 10.40 3.68
C ILE A 465 3.83 8.90 3.45
N GLN A 466 2.63 8.31 3.42
CA GLN A 466 2.48 6.87 3.19
C GLN A 466 2.99 6.44 1.82
N MET A 467 2.70 7.20 0.75
CA MET A 467 3.20 6.89 -0.59
C MET A 467 4.73 7.02 -0.66
N MET A 468 5.31 8.06 -0.06
CA MET A 468 6.77 8.24 0.01
C MET A 468 7.45 7.09 0.76
N GLY A 469 6.88 6.64 1.88
CA GLY A 469 7.42 5.53 2.68
C GLY A 469 7.19 4.14 2.10
N SER A 470 6.12 3.96 1.32
CA SER A 470 5.79 2.70 0.65
C SER A 470 6.57 2.54 -0.66
N PHE A 471 6.86 3.65 -1.36
CA PHE A 471 7.51 3.67 -2.67
C PHE A 471 8.74 4.59 -2.75
N PRO A 472 9.70 4.54 -1.81
CA PRO A 472 10.80 5.50 -1.74
C PRO A 472 11.66 5.50 -3.01
N GLY A 473 11.89 4.33 -3.62
CA GLY A 473 12.65 4.21 -4.87
C GLY A 473 11.95 4.76 -6.11
N LYS A 474 10.67 5.16 -6.02
CA LYS A 474 9.94 5.80 -7.12
C LYS A 474 10.21 7.31 -7.19
N ILE A 475 10.62 7.94 -6.08
CA ILE A 475 10.96 9.37 -6.04
C ILE A 475 12.12 9.66 -7.00
N GLU A 476 13.20 8.88 -6.92
CA GLU A 476 14.37 9.06 -7.81
C GLU A 476 14.08 8.79 -9.29
N ARG A 477 13.11 7.90 -9.58
CA ARG A 477 12.68 7.55 -10.94
C ARG A 477 11.67 8.55 -11.51
N ALA A 478 11.23 9.52 -10.72
CA ALA A 478 10.34 10.57 -11.20
C ALA A 478 11.06 11.45 -12.23
N ARG A 479 10.27 12.05 -13.13
CA ARG A 479 10.79 13.09 -14.04
C ARG A 479 11.37 14.26 -13.22
N PRO A 480 12.39 14.98 -13.72
CA PRO A 480 13.06 16.05 -12.97
C PRO A 480 12.09 17.03 -12.30
N ALA A 481 11.16 17.63 -13.06
CA ALA A 481 10.20 18.59 -12.52
C ALA A 481 9.37 18.06 -11.32
N LEU A 482 8.91 16.81 -11.37
CA LEU A 482 8.15 16.22 -10.26
C LEU A 482 9.07 15.88 -9.08
N ARG A 483 10.30 15.44 -9.35
CA ARG A 483 11.29 15.18 -8.30
C ARG A 483 11.67 16.48 -7.58
N ASP A 484 11.84 17.57 -8.31
CA ASP A 484 12.17 18.88 -7.76
C ASP A 484 11.01 19.44 -6.94
N GLU A 485 9.77 19.23 -7.38
CA GLU A 485 8.57 19.51 -6.58
C GLU A 485 8.52 18.70 -5.27
N ILE A 486 8.88 17.41 -5.30
CA ILE A 486 8.95 16.57 -4.09
C ILE A 486 10.07 17.06 -3.18
N ASN A 487 11.25 17.39 -3.73
CA ASN A 487 12.42 17.83 -2.97
C ASN A 487 12.20 19.19 -2.27
N ARG A 488 11.21 19.98 -2.70
CA ARG A 488 10.81 21.23 -2.04
C ARG A 488 9.98 21.03 -0.77
N PHE A 489 9.60 19.80 -0.42
CA PHE A 489 8.91 19.55 0.84
C PHE A 489 9.80 19.79 2.07
N PRO A 490 9.21 20.20 3.21
CA PRO A 490 9.92 20.21 4.48
C PRO A 490 10.56 18.86 4.79
N LEU A 491 11.78 18.88 5.33
CA LEU A 491 12.57 17.68 5.64
C LEU A 491 11.86 16.71 6.60
N GLU A 492 11.02 17.25 7.48
CA GLU A 492 10.18 16.48 8.40
C GLU A 492 9.26 15.50 7.67
N ILE A 493 8.81 15.81 6.45
CA ILE A 493 7.97 14.91 5.63
C ILE A 493 8.77 13.68 5.22
N PHE A 494 10.03 13.85 4.79
CA PHE A 494 10.91 12.74 4.43
C PHE A 494 11.24 11.87 5.65
N ALA A 495 11.51 12.51 6.80
CA ALA A 495 11.76 11.81 8.06
C ALA A 495 10.55 10.96 8.48
N LYS A 496 9.34 11.54 8.52
CA LYS A 496 8.10 10.81 8.85
C LYS A 496 7.78 9.68 7.86
N ALA A 497 8.08 9.88 6.58
CA ALA A 497 7.92 8.85 5.56
C ALA A 497 8.97 7.73 5.67
N GLY A 498 10.06 7.93 6.41
CA GLY A 498 11.23 7.06 6.34
C GLY A 498 11.86 7.02 4.94
N ALA A 499 11.67 8.09 4.15
CA ALA A 499 12.24 8.24 2.82
C ALA A 499 13.65 8.86 2.90
N PRO A 500 14.51 8.63 1.89
CA PRO A 500 15.79 9.32 1.79
C PRO A 500 15.59 10.84 1.70
N ARG A 501 16.44 11.59 2.39
CA ARG A 501 16.46 13.05 2.35
C ARG A 501 16.99 13.53 0.99
N PRO A 502 16.38 14.55 0.36
CA PRO A 502 16.94 15.14 -0.85
C PRO A 502 18.30 15.77 -0.57
N ALA A 503 19.18 15.76 -1.58
CA ALA A 503 20.44 16.50 -1.51
C ALA A 503 20.16 17.99 -1.32
N ASP A 504 20.98 18.65 -0.51
CA ASP A 504 20.99 20.11 -0.42
C ASP A 504 21.61 20.67 -1.72
N PRO A 505 20.85 21.41 -2.54
CA PRO A 505 21.37 21.93 -3.81
C PRO A 505 22.38 23.07 -3.62
N GLU A 506 22.32 23.80 -2.50
CA GLU A 506 23.25 24.89 -2.20
C GLU A 506 24.53 24.37 -1.55
N HIS A 507 24.41 23.31 -0.76
CA HIS A 507 25.51 22.79 0.07
C HIS A 507 25.64 21.26 -0.06
N PRO A 508 25.88 20.70 -1.26
CA PRO A 508 25.96 19.26 -1.43
C PRO A 508 27.14 18.66 -0.67
N ILE A 509 27.04 17.38 -0.32
CA ILE A 509 28.13 16.60 0.29
C ILE A 509 28.70 15.67 -0.78
N MET A 510 29.76 16.09 -1.46
CA MET A 510 30.32 15.36 -2.60
C MET A 510 31.60 14.60 -2.27
N GLY A 511 32.28 14.98 -1.18
CA GLY A 511 33.57 14.41 -0.78
C GLY A 511 34.05 14.92 0.56
N LEU A 512 35.33 14.73 0.85
CA LEU A 512 35.99 15.06 2.11
C LEU A 512 35.95 16.54 2.43
N GLN A 513 36.14 17.41 1.43
CA GLN A 513 36.09 18.86 1.63
C GLN A 513 34.73 19.29 2.21
N ASP A 514 33.63 18.75 1.69
CA ASP A 514 32.29 19.01 2.20
C ASP A 514 32.04 18.38 3.57
N LEU A 515 32.56 17.17 3.79
CA LEU A 515 32.49 16.53 5.10
C LEU A 515 33.22 17.34 6.16
N HIS A 516 34.41 17.87 5.88
CA HIS A 516 35.15 18.74 6.80
C HIS A 516 34.46 20.08 7.00
N ARG A 517 33.79 20.63 5.99
CA ARG A 517 32.95 21.83 6.14
C ARG A 517 31.80 21.60 7.15
N ILE A 518 31.22 20.40 7.16
CA ILE A 518 30.10 20.06 8.06
C ILE A 518 30.59 19.62 9.44
N CYS A 519 31.58 18.73 9.47
CA CYS A 519 32.08 18.06 10.68
C CYS A 519 33.23 18.84 11.33
N GLY A 520 33.79 19.88 10.70
CA GLY A 520 35.07 20.48 11.10
C GLY A 520 36.27 19.64 10.63
N GLY A 521 37.49 20.12 10.84
CA GLY A 521 38.73 19.39 10.53
C GLY A 521 39.45 18.79 11.75
N ASP A 522 39.00 19.12 12.97
CA ASP A 522 39.64 18.72 14.22
C ASP A 522 38.86 17.57 14.90
N ILE A 523 39.54 16.44 15.15
CA ILE A 523 38.94 15.20 15.67
C ILE A 523 38.41 15.40 17.10
N ALA A 524 39.15 16.11 17.94
CA ALA A 524 38.73 16.40 19.31
C ALA A 524 37.45 17.26 19.34
N ALA A 525 37.35 18.27 18.46
CA ALA A 525 36.15 19.06 18.29
C ALA A 525 34.98 18.25 17.74
N MET A 526 35.19 17.36 16.75
CA MET A 526 34.16 16.45 16.24
C MET A 526 33.58 15.57 17.36
N LYS A 527 34.45 15.05 18.24
CA LYS A 527 34.05 14.22 19.39
C LYS A 527 33.09 14.95 20.34
N LEU A 528 33.32 16.25 20.57
CA LEU A 528 32.52 17.08 21.47
C LEU A 528 31.24 17.63 20.83
N ARG A 529 31.24 17.86 19.51
CA ARG A 529 30.08 18.36 18.78
C ARG A 529 29.05 17.26 18.57
N ILE A 530 27.78 17.65 18.64
CA ILE A 530 26.65 16.73 18.50
C ILE A 530 25.92 17.01 17.19
N VAL A 531 25.60 15.95 16.47
CA VAL A 531 24.76 16.03 15.27
C VAL A 531 23.37 16.53 15.66
N PRO A 532 22.86 17.60 15.03
CA PRO A 532 21.54 18.13 15.34
C PRO A 532 20.40 17.11 15.16
N GLY A 533 19.41 17.17 16.03
CA GLY A 533 18.19 16.36 15.97
C GLY A 533 17.64 16.02 17.36
N ILE A 534 16.43 15.46 17.41
CA ILE A 534 15.75 15.12 18.68
C ILE A 534 16.15 13.70 19.14
N SER A 535 16.33 12.78 18.19
CA SER A 535 16.75 11.40 18.45
C SER A 535 17.36 10.77 17.19
N PRO A 536 18.22 9.74 17.31
CA PRO A 536 18.73 8.99 16.17
C PRO A 536 17.59 8.42 15.32
N ALA A 537 17.65 8.61 14.01
CA ALA A 537 16.72 7.97 13.07
C ALA A 537 16.99 6.45 12.97
N VAL A 538 15.94 5.67 12.72
CA VAL A 538 16.09 4.23 12.42
C VAL A 538 16.86 4.08 11.10
N PRO A 539 17.81 3.11 11.00
CA PRO A 539 18.54 2.90 9.76
C PRO A 539 17.62 2.70 8.56
N ARG A 540 17.80 3.53 7.53
CA ARG A 540 17.00 3.47 6.30
C ARG A 540 17.80 2.74 5.23
N PRO A 541 17.25 1.73 4.52
CA PRO A 541 17.96 1.09 3.44
C PRO A 541 18.28 2.14 2.36
N THR A 542 19.54 2.53 2.28
CA THR A 542 20.00 3.61 1.41
C THR A 542 20.07 3.12 -0.03
N LYS A 543 18.91 3.19 -0.70
CA LYS A 543 18.78 3.10 -2.15
C LYS A 543 19.14 4.41 -2.85
N ALA A 544 19.51 5.45 -2.09
CA ALA A 544 19.93 6.74 -2.62
C ALA A 544 21.11 6.56 -3.58
N LYS A 545 20.91 6.84 -4.87
CA LYS A 545 22.00 6.74 -5.86
C LYS A 545 23.03 7.84 -5.67
N ASP A 546 22.57 9.04 -5.33
CA ASP A 546 23.39 10.21 -5.09
C ASP A 546 24.08 10.17 -3.72
N ILE A 547 25.37 10.55 -3.67
CA ILE A 547 26.16 10.52 -2.43
C ILE A 547 25.71 11.59 -1.44
N SER A 548 25.33 12.78 -1.91
CA SER A 548 24.90 13.88 -1.05
C SER A 548 23.59 13.52 -0.31
N SER A 549 22.60 13.01 -1.05
CA SER A 549 21.35 12.48 -0.48
C SER A 549 21.61 11.32 0.50
N HIS A 550 22.54 10.41 0.16
CA HIS A 550 22.92 9.31 1.03
C HIS A 550 23.51 9.83 2.36
N LEU A 551 24.51 10.71 2.30
CA LEU A 551 25.17 11.24 3.50
C LEU A 551 24.25 12.12 4.34
N ALA A 552 23.39 12.93 3.70
CA ALA A 552 22.36 13.70 4.41
C ALA A 552 21.36 12.79 5.16
N THR A 553 20.94 11.69 4.52
CA THR A 553 20.06 10.67 5.12
C THR A 553 20.77 9.94 6.27
N LEU A 554 22.05 9.60 6.07
CA LEU A 554 22.89 8.90 7.04
C LEU A 554 23.13 9.74 8.29
N ARG A 555 23.36 11.06 8.14
CA ARG A 555 23.60 11.97 9.27
C ARG A 555 22.45 11.95 10.28
N GLU A 556 21.21 11.75 9.85
CA GLU A 556 20.05 11.63 10.73
C GLU A 556 20.08 10.36 11.60
N GLU A 557 20.75 9.27 11.17
CA GLU A 557 20.98 8.08 12.02
C GLU A 557 21.90 8.39 13.21
N PHE A 558 22.65 9.50 13.15
CA PHE A 558 23.57 9.95 14.18
C PHE A 558 23.06 11.17 14.95
N SER A 559 21.83 11.63 14.75
CA SER A 559 21.25 12.72 15.55
C SER A 559 21.40 12.45 17.06
N THR A 560 21.74 13.49 17.82
CA THR A 560 22.11 13.44 19.25
C THR A 560 23.37 12.64 19.60
N LYS A 561 24.10 12.13 18.61
CA LYS A 561 25.42 11.51 18.76
C LYS A 561 26.53 12.47 18.35
N SER A 562 27.77 12.11 18.69
CA SER A 562 28.94 12.87 18.29
C SER A 562 29.09 12.94 16.76
N GLU A 563 29.48 14.10 16.24
CA GLU A 563 29.83 14.30 14.82
C GLU A 563 30.95 13.35 14.38
N LEU A 564 31.84 12.92 15.29
CA LEU A 564 32.90 11.95 14.99
C LEU A 564 32.33 10.59 14.55
N LEU A 565 31.21 10.16 15.12
CA LEU A 565 30.58 8.88 14.74
C LEU A 565 29.94 8.97 13.35
N PHE A 566 29.32 10.11 13.02
CA PHE A 566 28.83 10.38 11.67
C PHE A 566 29.98 10.44 10.67
N TYR A 567 31.06 11.16 11.00
CA TYR A 567 32.24 11.29 10.15
C TYR A 567 32.85 9.92 9.83
N HIS A 568 33.02 9.06 10.85
CA HIS A 568 33.43 7.66 10.66
C HIS A 568 32.57 6.93 9.63
N ALA A 569 31.24 6.97 9.79
CA ALA A 569 30.31 6.32 8.87
C ALA A 569 30.34 6.92 7.46
N ALA A 570 30.47 8.24 7.34
CA ALA A 570 30.54 8.96 6.08
C ALA A 570 31.79 8.59 5.27
N LEU A 571 32.95 8.46 5.93
CA LEU A 571 34.20 8.00 5.31
C LEU A 571 34.04 6.60 4.69
N ILE A 572 33.42 5.66 5.44
CA ILE A 572 33.10 4.32 4.92
C ILE A 572 32.20 4.43 3.69
N CYS A 573 31.20 5.30 3.69
CA CYS A 573 30.33 5.51 2.53
C CYS A 573 31.08 6.06 1.32
N LEU A 574 32.01 7.00 1.49
CA LEU A 574 32.86 7.51 0.41
C LEU A 574 33.72 6.40 -0.19
N MET A 575 34.41 5.62 0.66
CA MET A 575 35.26 4.50 0.23
C MET A 575 34.48 3.45 -0.57
N ARG A 576 33.31 3.03 -0.07
CA ARG A 576 32.43 2.06 -0.76
C ARG A 576 31.87 2.57 -2.08
N ARG A 577 31.87 3.88 -2.30
CA ARG A 577 31.44 4.52 -3.55
C ARG A 577 32.62 4.86 -4.47
N GLY A 578 33.86 4.56 -4.06
CA GLY A 578 35.06 4.89 -4.84
C GLY A 578 35.37 6.39 -4.88
N ILE A 579 34.85 7.17 -3.94
CA ILE A 579 35.04 8.62 -3.88
C ILE A 579 36.18 8.91 -2.92
N GLU A 580 37.28 9.48 -3.43
CA GLU A 580 38.45 9.88 -2.63
C GLU A 580 38.95 8.76 -1.69
N SER A 581 38.87 7.50 -2.14
CA SER A 581 39.01 6.33 -1.25
C SER A 581 40.32 6.30 -0.46
N THR A 582 41.44 6.71 -1.07
CA THR A 582 42.75 6.77 -0.40
C THR A 582 42.74 7.80 0.73
N GLN A 583 42.34 9.03 0.42
CA GLN A 583 42.29 10.12 1.40
C GLN A 583 41.25 9.85 2.49
N ALA A 584 40.10 9.26 2.13
CA ALA A 584 39.06 8.88 3.08
C ALA A 584 39.56 7.77 4.02
N TYR A 585 40.35 6.83 3.52
CA TYR A 585 40.98 5.80 4.36
C TYR A 585 42.05 6.40 5.29
N GLU A 586 42.86 7.36 4.83
CA GLU A 586 43.81 8.08 5.68
C GLU A 586 43.11 8.77 6.85
N CYS A 587 42.01 9.51 6.58
CA CYS A 587 41.19 10.10 7.63
C CYS A 587 40.57 9.04 8.56
N PHE A 588 40.12 7.91 8.01
CA PHE A 588 39.53 6.81 8.78
C PHE A 588 40.56 6.16 9.72
N GLN A 589 41.78 5.96 9.25
CA GLN A 589 42.87 5.42 10.06
C GLN A 589 43.27 6.42 11.16
N ALA A 590 43.30 7.71 10.85
CA ALA A 590 43.61 8.76 11.83
C ALA A 590 42.62 8.77 12.99
N ILE A 591 41.30 8.76 12.72
CA ILE A 591 40.30 8.78 13.79
C ILE A 591 40.35 7.53 14.68
N TRP A 592 40.63 6.35 14.11
CA TRP A 592 40.80 5.15 14.92
C TRP A 592 42.09 5.23 15.74
N SER A 593 43.18 5.76 15.19
CA SER A 593 44.47 5.84 15.89
C SER A 593 44.39 6.78 17.10
N GLU A 594 43.67 7.90 16.95
CA GLU A 594 43.53 8.91 17.99
C GLU A 594 42.42 8.60 19.01
N GLU A 595 41.29 8.03 18.56
CA GLU A 595 40.06 7.96 19.37
C GLU A 595 39.44 6.54 19.45
N ASN A 596 40.25 5.47 19.35
CA ASN A 596 39.76 4.08 19.40
C ASN A 596 38.85 3.76 20.60
N ASP A 597 39.19 4.24 21.80
CA ASP A 597 38.44 3.97 23.03
C ASP A 597 37.05 4.61 23.01
N PHE A 598 36.94 5.79 22.40
CA PHE A 598 35.67 6.45 22.20
C PHE A 598 34.84 5.72 21.13
N LEU A 599 35.44 5.45 19.96
CA LEU A 599 34.76 4.80 18.84
C LEU A 599 34.24 3.41 19.21
N ARG A 600 35.06 2.57 19.85
CA ARG A 600 34.64 1.21 20.26
C ARG A 600 33.46 1.23 21.22
N ARG A 601 33.38 2.23 22.10
CA ARG A 601 32.32 2.33 23.10
C ARG A 601 31.02 2.85 22.49
N GLU A 602 31.12 3.87 21.63
CA GLU A 602 29.95 4.61 21.16
C GLU A 602 29.36 4.07 19.84
N LEU A 603 30.16 3.42 18.99
CA LEU A 603 29.65 2.78 17.76
C LEU A 603 28.86 1.51 18.09
N ASP A 604 27.78 1.25 17.35
CA ASP A 604 27.04 -0.02 17.41
C ASP A 604 27.80 -1.16 16.70
N SER A 605 27.39 -2.41 16.90
CA SER A 605 28.07 -3.56 16.27
C SER A 605 28.01 -3.53 14.74
N ARG A 606 27.03 -2.85 14.14
CA ARG A 606 26.93 -2.69 12.68
C ARG A 606 28.09 -1.83 12.17
N TRP A 607 28.37 -0.71 12.82
CA TRP A 607 29.48 0.18 12.43
C TRP A 607 30.85 -0.39 12.80
N LEU A 608 30.98 -1.15 13.89
CA LEU A 608 32.21 -1.86 14.22
C LEU A 608 32.55 -2.94 13.17
N VAL A 609 31.55 -3.72 12.71
CA VAL A 609 31.77 -4.66 11.59
C VAL A 609 32.11 -3.92 10.31
N SER A 610 31.46 -2.78 10.04
CA SER A 610 31.80 -1.96 8.86
C SER A 610 33.22 -1.41 8.92
N ALA A 611 33.74 -1.12 10.12
CA ALA A 611 35.14 -0.76 10.32
C ALA A 611 36.08 -1.94 10.03
N CYS A 612 35.72 -3.16 10.46
CA CYS A 612 36.46 -4.35 10.07
C CYS A 612 36.45 -4.59 8.55
N ASP A 613 35.29 -4.49 7.87
CA ASP A 613 35.23 -4.57 6.39
C ASP A 613 36.22 -3.57 5.76
N THR A 614 36.23 -2.34 6.27
CA THR A 614 37.11 -1.26 5.80
C THR A 614 38.60 -1.61 5.99
N PHE A 615 39.01 -2.09 7.17
CA PHE A 615 40.39 -2.52 7.40
C PHE A 615 40.77 -3.74 6.56
N ALA A 616 39.87 -4.70 6.35
CA ALA A 616 40.11 -5.87 5.50
C ALA A 616 40.40 -5.48 4.05
N ASP A 617 39.70 -4.47 3.54
CA ASP A 617 39.82 -3.97 2.17
C ASP A 617 41.03 -3.04 1.97
N HIS A 618 41.36 -2.19 2.97
CA HIS A 618 42.28 -1.06 2.77
C HIS A 618 43.56 -1.07 3.62
N ALA A 619 43.63 -1.86 4.70
CA ALA A 619 44.82 -1.86 5.56
C ALA A 619 46.08 -2.33 4.83
N GLN A 620 47.21 -1.68 5.11
CA GLN A 620 48.49 -2.04 4.52
C GLN A 620 49.11 -3.26 5.20
N ASP A 621 48.90 -3.42 6.51
CA ASP A 621 49.38 -4.57 7.27
C ASP A 621 48.49 -5.80 7.01
N PRO A 622 49.05 -6.90 6.46
CA PRO A 622 48.31 -8.15 6.28
C PRO A 622 47.71 -8.71 7.57
N ALA A 623 48.33 -8.47 8.73
CA ALA A 623 47.81 -8.92 10.03
C ALA A 623 46.51 -8.18 10.40
N ASP A 624 46.46 -6.85 10.21
CA ASP A 624 45.25 -6.06 10.42
C ASP A 624 44.11 -6.53 9.49
N ARG A 625 44.42 -6.81 8.22
CA ARG A 625 43.44 -7.35 7.26
C ARG A 625 42.88 -8.70 7.71
N ALA A 626 43.76 -9.60 8.17
CA ALA A 626 43.37 -10.92 8.64
C ALA A 626 42.51 -10.84 9.91
N LEU A 627 42.92 -10.05 10.91
CA LEU A 627 42.16 -9.82 12.14
C LEU A 627 40.78 -9.20 11.84
N ALA A 628 40.72 -8.27 10.90
CA ALA A 628 39.48 -7.63 10.51
C ALA A 628 38.53 -8.64 9.86
N MET A 629 39.05 -9.47 8.95
CA MET A 629 38.27 -10.52 8.30
C MET A 629 37.76 -11.59 9.28
N ILE A 630 38.51 -11.87 10.35
CA ILE A 630 38.05 -12.73 11.44
C ILE A 630 36.83 -12.12 12.14
N GLY A 631 36.88 -10.83 12.48
CA GLY A 631 35.75 -10.12 13.09
C GLY A 631 34.51 -10.08 12.20
N VAL A 632 34.68 -9.79 10.92
CA VAL A 632 33.59 -9.81 9.92
C VAL A 632 32.98 -11.20 9.82
N THR A 633 33.79 -12.25 9.69
CA THR A 633 33.33 -13.64 9.57
C THR A 633 32.55 -14.06 10.81
N LEU A 634 33.07 -13.77 12.00
CA LEU A 634 32.43 -14.07 13.27
C LEU A 634 31.02 -13.47 13.36
N VAL A 635 30.88 -12.17 13.09
CA VAL A 635 29.59 -11.49 13.24
C VAL A 635 28.63 -11.83 12.10
N ASN A 636 29.12 -11.97 10.86
CA ASN A 636 28.26 -12.32 9.72
C ASN A 636 27.69 -13.74 9.85
N THR A 637 28.46 -14.70 10.36
CA THR A 637 27.94 -16.05 10.64
C THR A 637 26.85 -16.02 11.71
N VAL A 638 27.06 -15.28 12.81
CA VAL A 638 26.01 -15.08 13.83
C VAL A 638 24.78 -14.41 13.24
N LYS A 639 24.97 -13.37 12.41
CA LYS A 639 23.87 -12.65 11.75
C LYS A 639 23.05 -13.58 10.86
N LEU A 640 23.68 -14.42 10.04
CA LEU A 640 22.99 -15.40 9.19
C LEU A 640 22.18 -16.38 10.03
N TYR A 641 22.79 -16.97 11.06
CA TYR A 641 22.14 -17.94 11.94
C TYR A 641 20.94 -17.33 12.69
N GLU A 642 21.10 -16.15 13.29
CA GLU A 642 20.00 -15.48 14.00
C GLU A 642 18.90 -14.99 13.05
N THR A 643 19.25 -14.68 11.80
CA THR A 643 18.27 -14.35 10.76
C THR A 643 17.44 -15.57 10.38
N GLU A 644 18.08 -16.73 10.19
CA GLU A 644 17.39 -18.00 9.92
C GLU A 644 16.46 -18.37 11.07
N ASN A 645 16.94 -18.34 12.33
CA ASN A 645 16.12 -18.57 13.52
C ASN A 645 14.88 -17.67 13.59
N TRP A 646 15.00 -16.42 13.15
CA TRP A 646 13.87 -15.50 13.06
C TRP A 646 12.92 -15.88 11.92
N ALA A 647 13.45 -16.19 10.73
CA ALA A 647 12.67 -16.54 9.55
C ALA A 647 11.81 -17.79 9.75
N ILE A 648 12.29 -18.77 10.51
CA ILE A 648 11.55 -20.01 10.84
C ILE A 648 10.71 -19.88 12.12
N GLY A 649 10.65 -18.69 12.73
CA GLY A 649 9.77 -18.40 13.87
C GLY A 649 10.16 -19.05 15.20
N ILE A 650 11.43 -19.44 15.36
CA ILE A 650 11.95 -20.13 16.56
C ILE A 650 12.53 -19.13 17.57
N ARG A 651 12.88 -17.91 17.15
CA ARG A 651 13.38 -16.86 18.06
C ARG A 651 12.42 -16.61 19.23
N GLY A 652 12.96 -16.61 20.45
CA GLY A 652 12.19 -16.39 21.68
C GLY A 652 11.42 -17.61 22.21
N ARG A 653 11.48 -18.76 21.52
CA ARG A 653 10.93 -20.03 22.03
C ARG A 653 11.95 -20.73 22.93
N THR A 654 11.46 -21.57 23.84
CA THR A 654 12.30 -22.47 24.62
C THR A 654 12.92 -23.50 23.70
N HIS A 655 14.25 -23.59 23.69
CA HIS A 655 14.98 -24.57 22.91
C HIS A 655 15.30 -25.79 23.79
N ASP A 656 15.06 -27.00 23.28
CA ASP A 656 15.52 -28.21 23.96
C ASP A 656 16.96 -28.54 23.54
N TYR A 657 17.91 -27.88 24.21
CA TYR A 657 19.34 -28.13 23.98
C TYR A 657 19.78 -29.54 24.39
N ARG A 658 19.02 -30.25 25.23
CA ARG A 658 19.39 -31.61 25.68
C ARG A 658 19.09 -32.67 24.63
N ALA A 659 18.19 -32.38 23.69
CA ALA A 659 17.90 -33.27 22.56
C ALA A 659 19.07 -33.38 21.56
N VAL A 660 20.03 -32.45 21.59
CA VAL A 660 21.19 -32.45 20.70
C VAL A 660 22.33 -33.24 21.32
N MET A 661 22.64 -34.38 20.72
CA MET A 661 23.79 -35.21 21.09
C MET A 661 25.01 -34.78 20.28
N SER A 662 26.20 -34.75 20.88
CA SER A 662 27.44 -34.36 20.19
C SER A 662 27.84 -35.32 19.06
N GLN A 663 27.24 -36.51 18.99
CA GLN A 663 27.42 -37.46 17.88
C GLN A 663 26.46 -37.20 16.71
N ASN A 664 25.54 -36.24 16.83
CA ASN A 664 24.65 -35.89 15.73
C ASN A 664 25.47 -35.24 14.61
N GLN A 665 25.44 -35.83 13.43
CA GLN A 665 26.10 -35.27 12.25
C GLN A 665 25.29 -34.09 11.71
N LEU A 666 25.96 -32.96 11.47
CA LEU A 666 25.35 -31.76 10.90
C LEU A 666 25.47 -31.76 9.38
N PHE A 667 26.69 -31.88 8.86
CA PHE A 667 27.00 -31.97 7.44
C PHE A 667 28.43 -32.48 7.26
N ASP A 668 28.72 -33.18 6.15
CA ASP A 668 30.09 -33.49 5.68
C ASP A 668 31.13 -33.85 6.78
N GLY A 669 30.81 -34.81 7.66
CA GLY A 669 31.67 -35.24 8.76
C GLY A 669 31.78 -34.28 9.97
N VAL A 670 31.14 -33.12 9.94
CA VAL A 670 31.02 -32.18 11.05
C VAL A 670 29.91 -32.62 12.00
N PHE A 671 30.26 -32.76 13.27
CA PHE A 671 29.35 -33.16 14.34
C PHE A 671 28.87 -31.96 15.17
N ALA A 672 27.73 -32.15 15.84
CA ALA A 672 27.14 -31.14 16.71
C ALA A 672 28.08 -30.76 17.86
N PHE A 673 28.07 -29.47 18.22
CA PHE A 673 28.81 -28.98 19.37
C PHE A 673 28.33 -29.69 20.66
N GLY A 674 29.29 -30.13 21.49
CA GLY A 674 28.99 -30.73 22.79
C GLY A 674 28.43 -29.71 23.77
N ILE A 675 27.12 -29.48 23.72
CA ILE A 675 26.45 -28.49 24.58
C ILE A 675 26.68 -28.87 26.05
N GLY A 676 27.23 -27.94 26.82
CA GLY A 676 27.48 -28.13 28.25
C GLY A 676 28.94 -28.42 28.61
N GLY A 677 29.73 -28.98 27.69
CA GLY A 677 31.10 -29.44 28.00
C GLY A 677 32.13 -29.40 26.87
N GLY A 678 31.74 -29.11 25.63
CA GLY A 678 32.64 -29.05 24.47
C GLY A 678 33.71 -27.97 24.59
N ASP A 679 34.90 -28.24 24.07
CA ASP A 679 36.10 -27.40 24.21
C ASP A 679 36.39 -26.51 22.99
N MET A 680 35.64 -26.68 21.89
CA MET A 680 35.82 -25.94 20.64
C MET A 680 35.86 -24.43 20.87
N MET A 681 34.90 -23.90 21.63
CA MET A 681 34.81 -22.47 21.93
C MET A 681 35.93 -21.97 22.84
N TYR A 682 36.37 -22.79 23.79
CA TYR A 682 37.52 -22.49 24.65
C TYR A 682 38.81 -22.34 23.85
N TYR A 683 39.12 -23.30 22.99
CA TYR A 683 40.32 -23.21 22.16
C TYR A 683 40.21 -22.13 21.08
N MET A 684 39.03 -21.87 20.54
CA MET A 684 38.82 -20.74 19.63
C MET A 684 39.12 -19.41 20.33
N GLN A 685 38.54 -19.17 21.50
CA GLN A 685 38.78 -17.96 22.30
C GLN A 685 40.27 -17.80 22.61
N LYS A 686 40.96 -18.84 23.09
CA LYS A 686 42.39 -18.78 23.40
C LYS A 686 43.26 -18.43 22.18
N ARG A 687 42.93 -18.98 21.00
CA ARG A 687 43.63 -18.66 19.76
C ARG A 687 43.39 -17.21 19.36
N LEU A 688 42.14 -16.73 19.46
CA LEU A 688 41.78 -15.34 19.19
C LEU A 688 42.52 -14.37 20.13
N SER A 689 42.57 -14.65 21.43
CA SER A 689 43.35 -13.86 22.39
C SER A 689 44.85 -13.80 22.08
N THR A 690 45.39 -14.87 21.50
CA THR A 690 46.83 -14.92 21.15
C THR A 690 47.15 -14.04 19.95
N ILE A 691 46.25 -13.98 18.95
CA ILE A 691 46.46 -13.21 17.72
C ILE A 691 45.96 -11.76 17.83
N ALA A 692 45.02 -11.47 18.73
CA ALA A 692 44.49 -10.13 19.00
C ALA A 692 45.46 -9.32 19.88
N GLY A 693 46.70 -9.15 19.42
CA GLY A 693 47.73 -8.36 20.11
C GLY A 693 47.35 -6.88 20.23
N LYS A 694 47.76 -6.23 21.33
CA LYS A 694 47.43 -4.81 21.63
C LYS A 694 48.05 -3.80 20.67
N GLU A 695 49.01 -4.21 19.84
CA GLU A 695 49.69 -3.35 18.86
C GLU A 695 48.83 -3.09 17.61
N HIS A 696 47.84 -3.95 17.35
CA HIS A 696 46.93 -3.83 16.21
C HIS A 696 45.66 -3.10 16.60
N ILE A 697 45.34 -2.04 15.86
CA ILE A 697 44.14 -1.23 16.08
C ILE A 697 42.86 -2.06 15.93
N VAL A 698 42.89 -3.04 15.02
CA VAL A 698 41.78 -3.94 14.72
C VAL A 698 41.49 -4.90 15.87
N SER A 699 42.50 -5.25 16.69
CA SER A 699 42.30 -6.10 17.87
C SER A 699 41.30 -5.49 18.84
N VAL A 700 41.32 -4.16 19.02
CA VAL A 700 40.37 -3.45 19.89
C VAL A 700 38.93 -3.63 19.39
N ILE A 701 38.72 -3.57 18.08
CA ILE A 701 37.39 -3.76 17.45
C ILE A 701 36.95 -5.22 17.58
N LEU A 702 37.85 -6.18 17.30
CA LEU A 702 37.57 -7.61 17.39
C LEU A 702 37.20 -8.02 18.82
N SER A 703 37.94 -7.56 19.83
CA SER A 703 37.65 -7.81 21.24
C SER A 703 36.29 -7.25 21.67
N GLU A 704 35.94 -6.04 21.22
CA GLU A 704 34.64 -5.43 21.50
C GLU A 704 33.49 -6.21 20.83
N LEU A 705 33.64 -6.61 19.57
CA LEU A 705 32.65 -7.43 18.87
C LEU A 705 32.46 -8.79 19.55
N PHE A 706 33.55 -9.43 19.97
CA PHE A 706 33.51 -10.71 20.70
C PHE A 706 32.79 -10.56 22.04
N SER A 707 33.02 -9.47 22.78
CA SER A 707 32.29 -9.15 24.01
C SER A 707 30.79 -8.98 23.75
N ARG A 708 30.41 -8.21 22.71
CA ARG A 708 29.00 -7.92 22.40
C ARG A 708 28.20 -9.14 21.97
N ILE A 709 28.77 -10.06 21.21
CA ILE A 709 28.06 -11.30 20.86
C ILE A 709 27.74 -12.16 22.09
N HIS A 710 28.53 -12.07 23.17
CA HIS A 710 28.24 -12.72 24.44
C HIS A 710 27.26 -11.94 25.32
N ALA A 711 27.23 -10.61 25.19
CA ALA A 711 26.30 -9.77 25.94
C ALA A 711 24.86 -9.85 25.41
N HIS A 712 24.68 -9.98 24.09
CA HIS A 712 23.36 -10.07 23.46
C HIS A 712 22.83 -11.52 23.41
N ASP A 713 21.52 -11.67 23.16
CA ASP A 713 20.88 -12.98 22.96
C ASP A 713 21.27 -13.59 21.61
N THR A 714 22.50 -14.08 21.54
CA THR A 714 23.03 -14.84 20.41
C THR A 714 23.30 -16.29 20.82
N VAL A 715 23.55 -17.14 19.83
CA VAL A 715 24.00 -18.53 20.06
C VAL A 715 25.20 -18.62 21.01
N PHE A 716 26.12 -17.66 20.99
CA PHE A 716 27.30 -17.65 21.88
C PHE A 716 26.88 -17.54 23.35
N ARG A 717 25.99 -16.59 23.67
CA ARG A 717 25.46 -16.42 25.03
C ARG A 717 24.62 -17.62 25.45
N ARG A 718 23.72 -18.10 24.58
CA ARG A 718 22.82 -19.21 24.90
C ARG A 718 23.57 -20.50 25.20
N LEU A 719 24.54 -20.87 24.36
CA LEU A 719 25.34 -22.08 24.59
C LEU A 719 26.29 -21.94 25.79
N ARG A 720 26.86 -20.75 26.02
CA ARG A 720 27.69 -20.50 27.21
C ARG A 720 26.89 -20.66 28.50
N ASN A 721 25.64 -20.18 28.53
CA ASN A 721 24.76 -20.32 29.70
C ASN A 721 24.42 -21.77 30.04
N MET A 722 24.51 -22.69 29.06
CA MET A 722 24.31 -24.12 29.26
C MET A 722 25.59 -24.85 29.69
N HIS A 723 26.73 -24.16 29.68
CA HIS A 723 28.04 -24.74 29.97
C HIS A 723 28.23 -25.00 31.46
N HIS A 724 28.60 -26.23 31.82
CA HIS A 724 28.78 -26.65 33.22
C HIS A 724 30.18 -27.24 33.49
N VAL A 725 30.95 -27.58 32.46
CA VAL A 725 32.34 -28.04 32.60
C VAL A 725 33.28 -26.85 32.73
N LYS A 726 33.81 -26.63 33.93
CA LYS A 726 34.66 -25.46 34.26
C LYS A 726 35.93 -25.36 33.39
N ASN A 727 36.58 -26.48 33.08
CA ASN A 727 37.86 -26.48 32.37
C ASN A 727 37.76 -26.08 30.89
N THR A 728 36.55 -26.14 30.33
CA THR A 728 36.28 -25.79 28.93
C THR A 728 35.35 -24.58 28.81
N LEU A 729 35.09 -23.89 29.92
CA LEU A 729 34.35 -22.63 29.90
C LEU A 729 35.26 -21.53 29.34
N TRP A 730 34.77 -20.80 28.33
CA TRP A 730 35.54 -19.73 27.69
C TRP A 730 35.18 -18.35 28.26
N ASP A 731 36.14 -17.43 28.16
CA ASP A 731 35.94 -16.02 28.53
C ASP A 731 35.07 -15.31 27.48
N THR A 732 34.39 -14.26 27.92
CA THR A 732 33.63 -13.34 27.08
C THR A 732 34.49 -12.23 26.48
N GLN A 733 35.75 -12.11 26.89
CA GLN A 733 36.72 -11.14 26.37
C GLN A 733 37.92 -11.85 25.72
N LEU A 734 38.59 -11.16 24.80
CA LEU A 734 39.81 -11.63 24.12
C LEU A 734 41.06 -11.07 24.79
#